data_AF-A0A372RCJ7-F1
#
_entry.id   AF-A0A372RCJ7-F1
#
_cell.length_a   1.000
_cell.length_b   1.000
_cell.length_c   1.000
_cell.angle_alpha   90.00
_cell.angle_beta   90.00
_cell.angle_gamma   90.00
#
_symmetry.space_group_name_H-M   'P 1'
#
loop_
_entity.id
_entity.type
_entity.pdbx_description
1 polymer ?
#
loop_
_entity_poly.entity_id
_entity_poly.type
_entity_poly.pdbx_seq_one_letter_code
_entity_poly.pdbx_strand_id
1 'polypeptide(L)'
;MANTSDIFIAGVKSGQIWEKTEKKKKQTQKDNDYEIEVLIEEKPEGEEEVENVYGLLLNIINAHRPRKNQDKGTINRPVAFGCFCFAPVNQNGNGFQSGFHDGPSMLEEAINGTLLMAAADQRGCVMSFDFGSNKFWQVARLGIAVSTIAFTPLVRSELVVAFTDNSIRCYNIETRQLIAETRSHRNPVNWISMHPKQHWVITSTKSEAILWDMAYWSKQKVLDHNKEGATLRRAAFSPQGEYIISSFFDESICIWDSGSFDLLWKLLTPTRISDQLLSFSNTFDHACRITTMSKDGRIILVAGKKTILVWDFDTKNLIRNISLKSIIEGEITKLEPIHDDADLLVSSSDGRLLIIDIFQSNSQIYHLNVQHPIKFFEISPDGKFIVTNSIEEKAILKIWDLEVLISDTVYIPQNQQAFKEITSKGVDPAIKALLSKNLKSSDSKQRKIIDLLEQLRVFPSLSILGYDRRITIEWIFHMIYPFVELLFDTNETLSFEIILSILFNWYQHYWDEFPNPSTKIMNVISVLLEYWDNELYSHLLSYNIKIQDYAWTMIKCSFARILTREDWLELWDHLLSNEEPSFMYFFLIAYILIARDVLLGMTSKRQVSEFFTRANIVNISKVLEISHKLEKETPLSISPKFDIGRYKPLSKYGKEYKLDYNASLTYHRNQQDDIRDWILEQEKEIIKKRTEGSGIVRRLFPSKV
;
A
#
# COMPACT_ATOMS: atom_id res chain seq x y z
N MET A 1 -2.97 26.93 -43.86
CA MET A 1 -1.97 27.56 -42.97
C MET A 1 -2.14 26.92 -41.61
N ALA A 2 -1.36 25.87 -41.33
CA ALA A 2 -1.41 25.12 -40.08
C ALA A 2 -0.34 25.68 -39.13
N ASN A 3 -0.75 26.39 -38.07
CA ASN A 3 0.13 26.75 -36.97
C ASN A 3 0.30 25.52 -36.06
N THR A 4 1.14 24.59 -36.50
CA THR A 4 1.56 23.42 -35.71
C THR A 4 2.52 23.87 -34.61
N SER A 5 2.00 24.11 -33.41
CA SER A 5 2.78 24.41 -32.21
C SER A 5 2.69 23.30 -31.16
N ASP A 6 2.66 22.05 -31.65
CA ASP A 6 2.74 20.85 -30.83
C ASP A 6 4.07 20.17 -31.16
N ILE A 7 4.82 19.81 -30.13
CA ILE A 7 6.17 19.28 -30.26
C ILE A 7 6.18 17.93 -29.57
N PHE A 8 6.77 16.92 -30.20
CA PHE A 8 6.75 15.56 -29.66
C PHE A 8 7.73 15.44 -28.47
N ILE A 9 7.60 14.41 -27.65
CA ILE A 9 8.49 14.13 -26.52
C ILE A 9 9.62 13.19 -27.05
N ALA A 10 9.29 12.07 -27.69
CA ALA A 10 10.21 11.20 -28.45
C ALA A 10 9.49 10.36 -29.54
N GLY A 11 9.87 10.43 -30.82
CA GLY A 11 9.12 9.71 -31.87
C GLY A 11 9.14 8.18 -31.70
N VAL A 12 7.96 7.55 -31.57
CA VAL A 12 7.69 6.09 -31.75
C VAL A 12 6.30 5.92 -32.39
N LYS A 13 6.19 5.02 -33.38
CA LYS A 13 4.93 4.57 -34.00
C LYS A 13 4.47 3.28 -33.32
N SER A 14 3.19 3.25 -32.91
CA SER A 14 2.32 2.09 -32.65
C SER A 14 2.85 0.97 -31.73
N GLY A 15 2.29 0.90 -30.51
CA GLY A 15 1.94 -0.38 -29.87
C GLY A 15 2.85 -0.91 -28.77
N GLN A 16 4.03 -0.33 -28.55
CA GLN A 16 4.88 -0.56 -27.39
C GLN A 16 5.37 0.81 -26.95
N ILE A 17 5.06 1.24 -25.73
CA ILE A 17 5.15 2.67 -25.39
C ILE A 17 6.60 3.20 -25.52
N TRP A 18 7.63 2.36 -25.42
CA TRP A 18 9.02 2.80 -25.65
C TRP A 18 9.90 1.65 -26.18
N GLU A 19 9.98 1.45 -27.49
CA GLU A 19 10.97 0.54 -28.08
C GLU A 19 12.34 1.25 -28.14
N LYS A 20 13.34 0.67 -27.45
CA LYS A 20 14.74 1.13 -27.37
C LYS A 20 15.25 1.56 -28.74
N THR A 21 15.32 2.86 -29.01
CA THR A 21 16.04 3.37 -30.18
C THR A 21 16.89 4.57 -29.80
N GLU A 22 18.17 4.45 -30.15
CA GLU A 22 19.26 5.37 -29.80
C GLU A 22 19.01 6.85 -30.10
N LYS A 23 19.70 7.67 -29.27
CA LYS A 23 20.14 9.07 -29.44
C LYS A 23 19.15 10.18 -29.06
N LYS A 24 19.58 10.96 -28.04
CA LYS A 24 19.12 12.29 -27.60
C LYS A 24 18.28 13.02 -28.66
N LYS A 25 16.96 13.07 -28.46
CA LYS A 25 16.05 13.81 -29.35
C LYS A 25 15.87 15.23 -28.82
N LYS A 26 16.24 16.22 -29.62
CA LYS A 26 16.12 17.66 -29.32
C LYS A 26 14.83 18.19 -29.93
N GLN A 27 13.97 18.85 -29.16
CA GLN A 27 12.81 19.52 -29.74
C GLN A 27 12.64 20.94 -29.18
N THR A 28 12.27 21.88 -30.06
CA THR A 28 12.34 23.33 -29.78
C THR A 28 11.03 24.03 -30.12
N GLN A 29 10.46 24.76 -29.18
CA GLN A 29 9.32 25.66 -29.41
C GLN A 29 9.82 27.06 -29.72
N LYS A 30 9.42 27.59 -30.88
CA LYS A 30 9.79 28.95 -31.31
C LYS A 30 8.72 29.93 -30.87
N ASP A 31 9.08 30.83 -29.95
CA ASP A 31 8.24 31.95 -29.53
C ASP A 31 9.01 33.29 -29.65
N ASN A 32 8.33 34.43 -29.54
CA ASN A 32 8.83 35.72 -30.02
C ASN A 32 10.16 36.19 -29.40
N ASP A 33 10.46 35.86 -28.13
CA ASP A 33 11.65 36.36 -27.41
C ASP A 33 12.70 35.29 -27.03
N TYR A 34 12.30 34.02 -26.86
CA TYR A 34 13.17 32.89 -26.47
C TYR A 34 12.73 31.59 -27.14
N GLU A 35 13.66 30.69 -27.44
CA GLU A 35 13.37 29.29 -27.79
C GLU A 35 13.39 28.44 -26.51
N ILE A 36 12.28 27.75 -26.22
CA ILE A 36 12.23 26.75 -25.15
C ILE A 36 12.73 25.43 -25.73
N GLU A 37 13.79 24.90 -25.14
CA GLU A 37 14.37 23.60 -25.47
C GLU A 37 14.04 22.63 -24.34
N VAL A 38 13.27 21.59 -24.65
CA VAL A 38 13.10 20.44 -23.76
C VAL A 38 13.99 19.33 -24.28
N LEU A 39 15.02 18.96 -23.52
CA LEU A 39 15.89 17.83 -23.85
C LEU A 39 15.40 16.60 -23.10
N ILE A 40 15.30 15.49 -23.82
CA ILE A 40 14.94 14.20 -23.26
C ILE A 40 16.13 13.26 -23.39
N GLU A 41 16.66 12.84 -22.26
CA GLU A 41 17.77 11.89 -22.17
C GLU A 41 17.28 10.58 -21.57
N GLU A 42 17.36 9.51 -22.37
CA GLU A 42 17.20 8.12 -21.91
C GLU A 42 18.58 7.60 -21.51
N LYS A 43 18.81 7.44 -20.21
CA LYS A 43 20.06 6.99 -19.54
C LYS A 43 21.36 7.73 -19.91
N PRO A 44 22.19 8.14 -18.94
CA PRO A 44 23.58 8.48 -19.27
C PRO A 44 24.33 7.20 -19.66
N GLU A 45 24.63 7.01 -20.94
CA GLU A 45 25.60 6.02 -21.39
C GLU A 45 26.97 6.41 -20.84
N GLY A 46 27.48 5.68 -19.83
CA GLY A 46 28.87 5.81 -19.40
C GLY A 46 29.17 5.63 -17.91
N GLU A 47 28.17 5.51 -17.02
CA GLU A 47 28.44 5.19 -15.61
C GLU A 47 28.29 3.68 -15.39
N GLU A 48 29.44 3.00 -15.35
CA GLU A 48 29.57 1.63 -14.87
C GLU A 48 28.97 1.50 -13.47
N GLU A 49 28.11 0.49 -13.29
CA GLU A 49 27.80 -0.17 -12.01
C GLU A 49 27.71 0.75 -10.77
N VAL A 50 26.66 1.56 -10.68
CA VAL A 50 26.14 1.99 -9.38
C VAL A 50 24.83 1.27 -9.14
N GLU A 51 24.76 0.47 -8.08
CA GLU A 51 23.61 -0.35 -7.63
C GLU A 51 22.26 0.41 -7.47
N ASN A 52 22.20 1.71 -7.77
CA ASN A 52 21.12 2.64 -7.40
C ASN A 52 20.27 3.16 -8.58
N VAL A 53 20.39 2.62 -9.80
CA VAL A 53 19.64 3.11 -10.99
C VAL A 53 18.65 2.07 -11.52
N TYR A 54 17.94 1.38 -10.63
CA TYR A 54 16.76 0.59 -11.03
C TYR A 54 15.55 1.51 -11.18
N GLY A 55 14.82 1.39 -12.29
CA GLY A 55 13.54 2.08 -12.52
C GLY A 55 13.57 3.49 -13.13
N LEU A 56 14.73 4.14 -13.34
CA LEU A 56 14.77 5.44 -14.04
C LEU A 56 14.46 5.27 -15.54
N LEU A 57 13.39 5.92 -16.01
CA LEU A 57 12.96 5.87 -17.42
C LEU A 57 13.50 7.05 -18.22
N LEU A 58 13.26 8.28 -17.73
CA LEU A 58 13.39 9.48 -18.56
C LEU A 58 13.82 10.71 -17.74
N ASN A 59 14.65 11.57 -18.35
CA ASN A 59 14.95 12.91 -17.85
C ASN A 59 14.33 13.97 -18.78
N ILE A 60 13.48 14.85 -18.26
CA ILE A 60 12.96 16.04 -18.98
C ILE A 60 13.75 17.27 -18.52
N ILE A 61 14.56 17.85 -19.39
CA ILE A 61 15.41 19.00 -19.07
C ILE A 61 14.82 20.27 -19.68
N ASN A 62 14.57 21.30 -18.86
CA ASN A 62 14.10 22.61 -19.31
C ASN A 62 15.24 23.61 -19.50
N ALA A 63 15.47 24.03 -20.75
CA ALA A 63 16.45 25.03 -21.11
C ALA A 63 15.83 26.16 -21.93
N HIS A 64 16.23 27.41 -21.65
CA HIS A 64 15.80 28.57 -22.42
C HIS A 64 16.98 29.15 -23.21
N ARG A 65 16.76 29.39 -24.52
CA ARG A 65 17.75 29.97 -25.43
C ARG A 65 17.31 31.37 -25.92
N PRO A 66 18.16 32.40 -25.86
CA PRO A 66 17.82 33.73 -26.38
C PRO A 66 17.81 33.78 -27.92
N ARG A 67 16.84 34.50 -28.53
CA ARG A 67 16.78 34.73 -29.99
C ARG A 67 17.79 35.80 -30.44
N LYS A 68 18.94 35.33 -30.98
CA LYS A 68 19.99 36.04 -31.77
C LYS A 68 20.05 37.59 -31.73
N ASN A 69 21.02 38.12 -30.98
CA ASN A 69 22.05 39.09 -31.45
C ASN A 69 23.19 39.32 -30.44
N GLN A 70 23.40 38.39 -29.50
CA GLN A 70 24.60 38.34 -28.66
C GLN A 70 25.20 36.95 -28.79
N ASP A 71 26.37 36.88 -29.43
CA ASP A 71 27.31 35.77 -29.56
C ASP A 71 26.77 34.35 -29.73
N LYS A 72 27.23 33.70 -30.81
CA LYS A 72 27.03 32.27 -31.12
C LYS A 72 27.60 31.29 -30.06
N GLY A 73 28.02 31.78 -28.89
CA GLY A 73 28.47 31.01 -27.73
C GLY A 73 27.61 31.18 -26.47
N THR A 74 26.43 31.82 -26.55
CA THR A 74 25.58 32.04 -25.36
C THR A 74 24.94 30.74 -24.86
N ILE A 75 25.33 30.38 -23.64
CA ILE A 75 25.03 29.19 -22.85
C ILE A 75 23.51 28.98 -22.71
N ASN A 76 23.01 27.77 -23.01
CA ASN A 76 21.69 27.30 -22.60
C ASN A 76 21.58 27.47 -21.08
N ARG A 77 20.76 28.39 -20.60
CA ARG A 77 20.57 28.56 -19.15
C ARG A 77 19.48 27.59 -18.71
N PRO A 78 19.79 26.54 -17.93
CA PRO A 78 18.77 25.66 -17.36
C PRO A 78 17.82 26.50 -16.50
N VAL A 79 16.51 26.34 -16.72
CA VAL A 79 15.49 27.01 -15.92
C VAL A 79 14.79 25.99 -15.07
N ALA A 80 14.79 26.26 -13.78
CA ALA A 80 14.27 25.36 -12.78
C ALA A 80 12.76 25.20 -12.88
N PHE A 81 12.27 23.97 -12.79
CA PHE A 81 10.86 23.71 -12.53
C PHE A 81 10.52 24.10 -11.08
N GLY A 82 9.42 24.83 -10.93
CA GLY A 82 8.88 25.30 -9.66
C GLY A 82 7.93 24.30 -9.02
N CYS A 83 6.98 23.80 -9.81
CA CYS A 83 5.94 22.84 -9.43
C CYS A 83 5.45 22.08 -10.66
N PHE A 84 4.81 20.93 -10.44
CA PHE A 84 4.13 20.15 -11.46
C PHE A 84 2.93 19.41 -10.85
N CYS A 85 1.98 19.02 -11.71
CA CYS A 85 0.77 18.29 -11.35
C CYS A 85 0.38 17.31 -12.47
N PHE A 86 -0.13 16.12 -12.13
CA PHE A 86 -0.78 15.21 -13.07
C PHE A 86 -2.28 15.48 -13.21
N ALA A 87 -2.81 15.25 -14.41
CA ALA A 87 -4.25 15.31 -14.65
C ALA A 87 -4.92 14.00 -14.18
N PRO A 88 -5.97 14.07 -13.34
CA PRO A 88 -6.64 12.90 -12.80
C PRO A 88 -7.28 12.06 -13.90
N VAL A 89 -7.29 10.73 -13.77
CA VAL A 89 -7.88 9.83 -14.77
C VAL A 89 -9.40 9.77 -14.56
N ASN A 90 -10.17 10.08 -15.61
CA ASN A 90 -11.62 9.94 -15.58
C ASN A 90 -11.97 8.45 -15.54
N GLN A 91 -12.32 7.93 -14.36
CA GLN A 91 -12.77 6.53 -14.22
C GLN A 91 -14.20 6.30 -14.70
N ASN A 92 -14.92 7.34 -15.14
CA ASN A 92 -16.34 7.24 -15.51
C ASN A 92 -16.54 7.40 -17.02
N GLY A 93 -16.57 6.27 -17.72
CA GLY A 93 -17.26 6.11 -19.01
C GLY A 93 -18.77 5.88 -18.89
N ASN A 94 -19.38 6.19 -17.73
CA ASN A 94 -20.83 6.01 -17.53
C ASN A 94 -21.50 7.33 -17.13
N GLY A 95 -22.15 7.95 -18.12
CA GLY A 95 -23.44 8.63 -17.96
C GLY A 95 -23.47 9.94 -17.18
N PHE A 96 -23.03 11.03 -17.79
CA PHE A 96 -23.75 12.31 -17.61
C PHE A 96 -24.69 12.48 -18.81
N GLN A 97 -25.99 12.36 -18.57
CA GLN A 97 -27.01 12.82 -19.52
C GLN A 97 -26.80 14.33 -19.75
N SER A 98 -26.37 14.67 -20.96
CA SER A 98 -26.29 16.02 -21.47
C SER A 98 -27.70 16.59 -21.63
N GLY A 99 -28.03 17.57 -20.79
CA GLY A 99 -29.06 18.55 -21.12
C GLY A 99 -28.39 19.69 -21.89
N PHE A 100 -28.84 19.91 -23.13
CA PHE A 100 -28.60 21.04 -24.04
C PHE A 100 -27.47 20.93 -25.10
N HIS A 101 -27.90 20.40 -26.26
CA HIS A 101 -27.63 20.71 -27.68
C HIS A 101 -26.21 20.71 -28.30
N ASP A 102 -26.06 19.71 -29.20
CA ASP A 102 -25.60 19.73 -30.60
C ASP A 102 -24.19 20.22 -30.98
N GLY A 103 -23.28 19.25 -31.13
CA GLY A 103 -22.01 19.30 -31.88
C GLY A 103 -21.43 17.87 -32.03
N PRO A 104 -20.72 17.52 -33.12
CA PRO A 104 -20.65 16.14 -33.59
C PRO A 104 -19.79 15.23 -32.70
N SER A 105 -20.46 14.22 -32.18
CA SER A 105 -19.94 12.95 -31.65
C SER A 105 -19.03 12.25 -32.66
N MET A 106 -17.71 12.32 -32.45
CA MET A 106 -16.69 11.48 -33.13
C MET A 106 -15.32 11.47 -32.39
N LEU A 107 -15.19 12.09 -31.21
CA LEU A 107 -13.91 12.26 -30.49
C LEU A 107 -13.84 11.53 -29.14
N GLU A 108 -14.92 10.86 -28.72
CA GLU A 108 -15.02 10.20 -27.40
C GLU A 108 -14.33 8.82 -27.33
N GLU A 109 -13.84 8.25 -28.44
CA GLU A 109 -13.32 6.87 -28.48
C GLU A 109 -11.79 6.73 -28.49
N ALA A 110 -10.99 7.79 -28.30
CA ALA A 110 -9.51 7.69 -28.40
C ALA A 110 -8.68 8.31 -27.28
N ILE A 111 -9.27 8.90 -26.23
CA ILE A 111 -8.53 9.61 -25.15
C ILE A 111 -8.69 8.91 -23.78
N ASN A 112 -9.14 7.65 -23.78
CA ASN A 112 -9.07 6.80 -22.59
C ASN A 112 -7.61 6.38 -22.34
N GLY A 113 -6.92 7.07 -21.42
CA GLY A 113 -5.66 6.58 -20.83
C GLY A 113 -4.38 7.37 -21.14
N THR A 114 -4.43 8.58 -21.72
CA THR A 114 -3.21 9.36 -21.93
C THR A 114 -2.75 10.06 -20.65
N LEU A 115 -1.61 9.66 -20.08
CA LEU A 115 -1.01 10.32 -18.92
C LEU A 115 -0.65 11.78 -19.30
N LEU A 116 -1.30 12.75 -18.66
CA LEU A 116 -1.12 14.18 -18.93
C LEU A 116 -0.58 14.86 -17.67
N MET A 117 0.43 15.70 -17.83
CA MET A 117 1.09 16.45 -16.75
C MET A 117 1.22 17.92 -17.13
N ALA A 118 1.23 18.80 -16.14
CA ALA A 118 1.58 20.20 -16.30
C ALA A 118 2.74 20.53 -15.36
N ALA A 119 3.68 21.34 -15.83
CA ALA A 119 4.78 21.83 -15.02
C ALA A 119 4.99 23.32 -15.27
N ALA A 120 5.27 24.07 -14.22
CA ALA A 120 5.69 25.47 -14.33
C ALA A 120 7.13 25.66 -13.94
N ASP A 121 7.79 26.56 -14.66
CA ASP A 121 9.14 27.01 -14.34
C ASP A 121 9.13 28.23 -13.38
N GLN A 122 10.29 28.53 -12.80
CA GLN A 122 10.46 29.68 -11.90
C GLN A 122 10.29 31.04 -12.59
N ARG A 123 10.27 31.08 -13.93
CA ARG A 123 10.06 32.29 -14.72
C ARG A 123 8.59 32.48 -15.11
N GLY A 124 7.69 31.60 -14.67
CA GLY A 124 6.27 31.72 -14.96
C GLY A 124 5.84 31.19 -16.32
N CYS A 125 6.62 30.29 -16.93
CA CYS A 125 6.19 29.53 -18.09
C CYS A 125 5.50 28.24 -17.61
N VAL A 126 4.25 28.06 -18.00
CA VAL A 126 3.46 26.86 -17.73
C VAL A 126 3.46 26.00 -18.98
N MET A 127 3.89 24.75 -18.84
CA MET A 127 3.96 23.76 -19.92
C MET A 127 3.06 22.57 -19.60
N SER A 128 2.48 21.95 -20.62
CA SER A 128 1.76 20.69 -20.50
C SER A 128 2.46 19.61 -21.33
N PHE A 129 2.48 18.39 -20.80
CA PHE A 129 3.10 17.20 -21.35
C PHE A 129 2.04 16.11 -21.42
N ASP A 130 1.70 15.66 -22.62
CA ASP A 130 0.92 14.46 -22.87
C ASP A 130 1.89 13.33 -23.20
N PHE A 131 2.04 12.38 -22.28
CA PHE A 131 2.93 11.24 -22.45
C PHE A 131 2.35 10.18 -23.40
N GLY A 132 1.02 10.10 -23.53
CA GLY A 132 0.36 9.10 -24.38
C GLY A 132 0.45 9.46 -25.87
N SER A 133 0.16 10.72 -26.22
CA SER A 133 0.46 11.22 -27.57
C SER A 133 1.91 11.65 -27.73
N ASN A 134 2.65 11.67 -26.62
CA ASN A 134 4.05 12.01 -26.54
C ASN A 134 4.27 13.40 -27.16
N LYS A 135 3.56 14.40 -26.63
CA LYS A 135 3.58 15.81 -27.05
C LYS A 135 3.74 16.72 -25.85
N PHE A 136 4.34 17.88 -26.05
CA PHE A 136 4.30 18.97 -25.07
C PHE A 136 4.05 20.31 -25.75
N TRP A 137 3.50 21.24 -24.98
CA TRP A 137 3.25 22.60 -25.43
C TRP A 137 3.21 23.60 -24.26
N GLN A 138 3.56 24.85 -24.56
CA GLN A 138 3.38 25.97 -23.64
C GLN A 138 1.90 26.38 -23.54
N VAL A 139 1.40 26.48 -22.31
CA VAL A 139 0.02 26.91 -21.99
C VAL A 139 -0.02 28.41 -21.74
N ALA A 140 0.87 28.93 -20.88
CA ALA A 140 0.90 30.34 -20.51
C ALA A 140 2.32 30.81 -20.18
N ARG A 141 2.61 32.09 -20.41
CA ARG A 141 3.87 32.75 -20.04
C ARG A 141 3.60 34.15 -19.52
N LEU A 142 3.70 34.32 -18.21
CA LEU A 142 3.35 35.58 -17.53
C LEU A 142 4.55 36.31 -16.94
N GLY A 143 5.73 35.68 -16.87
CA GLY A 143 6.90 36.28 -16.24
C GLY A 143 6.81 36.34 -14.70
N ILE A 144 5.75 35.77 -14.11
CA ILE A 144 5.49 35.75 -12.68
C ILE A 144 5.71 34.31 -12.20
N ALA A 145 6.50 34.14 -11.14
CA ALA A 145 6.76 32.81 -10.59
C ALA A 145 5.44 32.13 -10.14
N VAL A 146 5.33 30.84 -10.47
CA VAL A 146 4.20 30.01 -10.08
C VAL A 146 4.48 29.36 -8.73
N SER A 147 3.53 29.43 -7.80
CA SER A 147 3.66 28.80 -6.48
C SER A 147 3.14 27.36 -6.47
N THR A 148 1.99 27.10 -7.11
CA THR A 148 1.36 25.77 -7.17
C THR A 148 0.40 25.67 -8.35
N ILE A 149 0.15 24.46 -8.81
CA ILE A 149 -0.70 24.11 -9.96
C ILE A 149 -1.58 22.92 -9.57
N ALA A 150 -2.82 22.87 -10.06
CA ALA A 150 -3.69 21.71 -9.98
C ALA A 150 -4.56 21.58 -11.24
N PHE A 151 -4.73 20.36 -11.74
CA PHE A 151 -5.74 20.05 -12.75
C PHE A 151 -7.12 19.91 -12.14
N THR A 152 -8.16 20.31 -12.87
CA THR A 152 -9.52 20.01 -12.43
C THR A 152 -9.90 18.56 -12.73
N PRO A 153 -10.56 17.85 -11.78
CA PRO A 153 -11.00 16.47 -12.01
C PRO A 153 -12.24 16.36 -12.88
N LEU A 154 -13.00 17.45 -13.02
CA LEU A 154 -14.23 17.46 -13.82
C LEU A 154 -13.93 17.75 -15.29
N VAL A 155 -13.01 18.68 -15.55
CA VAL A 155 -12.61 19.06 -16.90
C VAL A 155 -11.11 18.88 -17.04
N ARG A 156 -10.71 17.78 -17.69
CA ARG A 156 -9.29 17.41 -17.87
C ARG A 156 -8.45 18.51 -18.53
N SER A 157 -9.07 19.34 -19.36
CA SER A 157 -8.42 20.45 -20.05
C SER A 157 -8.28 21.73 -19.23
N GLU A 158 -8.74 21.77 -17.97
CA GLU A 158 -8.65 22.95 -17.12
C GLU A 158 -7.52 22.84 -16.09
N LEU A 159 -6.69 23.88 -16.04
CA LEU A 159 -5.52 23.98 -15.19
C LEU A 159 -5.61 25.23 -14.33
N VAL A 160 -5.66 25.04 -13.01
CA VAL A 160 -5.62 26.13 -12.03
C VAL A 160 -4.18 26.39 -11.63
N VAL A 161 -3.74 27.63 -11.78
CA VAL A 161 -2.37 28.07 -11.54
C VAL A 161 -2.39 29.23 -10.54
N ALA A 162 -1.69 29.07 -9.42
CA ALA A 162 -1.47 30.16 -8.47
C ALA A 162 -0.09 30.77 -8.63
N PHE A 163 -0.05 32.10 -8.54
CA PHE A 163 1.14 32.90 -8.76
C PHE A 163 1.61 33.59 -7.47
N THR A 164 2.87 34.02 -7.47
CA THR A 164 3.44 34.78 -6.35
C THR A 164 2.87 36.19 -6.20
N ASP A 165 2.13 36.70 -7.18
CA ASP A 165 1.39 37.98 -7.10
C ASP A 165 0.00 37.84 -6.45
N ASN A 166 -0.25 36.70 -5.80
CA ASN A 166 -1.51 36.29 -5.17
C ASN A 166 -2.67 36.07 -6.14
N SER A 167 -2.43 36.09 -7.46
CA SER A 167 -3.45 35.74 -8.44
C SER A 167 -3.59 34.22 -8.58
N ILE A 168 -4.84 33.79 -8.73
CA ILE A 168 -5.21 32.44 -9.14
C ILE A 168 -5.82 32.57 -10.53
N ARG A 169 -5.30 31.83 -11.49
CA ARG A 169 -5.81 31.83 -12.88
C ARG A 169 -6.15 30.42 -13.31
N CYS A 170 -7.22 30.28 -14.08
CA CYS A 170 -7.57 29.03 -14.75
C CYS A 170 -7.31 29.15 -16.24
N TYR A 171 -6.60 28.17 -16.78
CA TYR A 171 -6.31 28.06 -18.19
C TYR A 171 -6.96 26.83 -18.78
N ASN A 172 -7.51 26.97 -19.97
CA ASN A 172 -7.79 25.83 -20.82
C ASN A 172 -6.48 25.43 -21.51
N ILE A 173 -5.96 24.22 -21.25
CA ILE A 173 -4.67 23.78 -21.78
C ILE A 173 -4.69 23.51 -23.29
N GLU A 174 -5.84 23.14 -23.86
CA GLU A 174 -5.98 22.82 -25.29
C GLU A 174 -6.05 24.10 -26.13
N THR A 175 -6.92 25.03 -25.73
CA THR A 175 -7.11 26.31 -26.42
C THR A 175 -6.08 27.37 -26.02
N ARG A 176 -5.36 27.15 -24.90
CA ARG A 176 -4.36 28.06 -24.31
C ARG A 176 -4.95 29.42 -23.90
N GLN A 177 -6.24 29.43 -23.57
CA GLN A 177 -6.97 30.63 -23.17
C GLN A 177 -7.11 30.73 -21.66
N LEU A 178 -7.13 31.96 -21.16
CA LEU A 178 -7.48 32.27 -19.78
C LEU A 178 -9.01 32.17 -19.63
N ILE A 179 -9.47 31.26 -18.77
CA ILE A 179 -10.89 31.07 -18.46
C ILE A 179 -11.32 32.07 -17.38
N ALA A 180 -10.54 32.16 -16.30
CA ALA A 180 -10.86 32.97 -15.15
C ALA A 180 -9.60 33.46 -14.41
N GLU A 181 -9.72 34.60 -13.74
CA GLU A 181 -8.71 35.14 -12.83
C GLU A 181 -9.38 35.65 -11.55
N THR A 182 -8.86 35.25 -10.40
CA THR A 182 -9.30 35.73 -9.09
C THR A 182 -8.11 36.21 -8.26
N ARG A 183 -8.36 37.25 -7.45
CA ARG A 183 -7.38 37.87 -6.56
C ARG A 183 -8.05 38.24 -5.23
N SER A 184 -8.27 37.25 -4.36
CA SER A 184 -8.81 37.52 -3.02
C SER A 184 -7.82 37.28 -1.88
N HIS A 185 -6.72 36.56 -2.15
CA HIS A 185 -5.76 36.22 -1.13
C HIS A 185 -4.83 37.40 -0.81
N ARG A 186 -4.49 37.55 0.48
CA ARG A 186 -3.53 38.57 0.93
C ARG A 186 -2.07 38.12 0.82
N ASN A 187 -1.86 36.82 0.78
CA ASN A 187 -0.55 36.17 0.71
C ASN A 187 -0.50 35.19 -0.47
N PRO A 188 0.69 34.83 -0.96
CA PRO A 188 0.83 33.84 -2.02
C PRO A 188 0.22 32.51 -1.59
N VAL A 189 -0.60 31.93 -2.46
CA VAL A 189 -1.23 30.61 -2.25
C VAL A 189 -0.13 29.56 -2.21
N ASN A 190 -0.12 28.75 -1.15
CA ASN A 190 0.87 27.69 -0.95
C ASN A 190 0.34 26.30 -1.34
N TRP A 191 -0.98 26.13 -1.43
CA TRP A 191 -1.60 24.86 -1.82
C TRP A 191 -2.93 25.08 -2.53
N ILE A 192 -3.22 24.24 -3.53
CA ILE A 192 -4.52 24.13 -4.19
C ILE A 192 -4.99 22.67 -4.04
N SER A 193 -6.27 22.49 -3.71
CA SER A 193 -6.91 21.18 -3.69
C SER A 193 -8.26 21.27 -4.36
N MET A 194 -8.49 20.40 -5.35
CA MET A 194 -9.74 20.30 -6.09
C MET A 194 -10.66 19.27 -5.43
N HIS A 195 -11.96 19.52 -5.42
CA HIS A 195 -12.93 18.51 -5.05
C HIS A 195 -13.07 17.47 -6.17
N PRO A 196 -13.04 16.17 -5.88
CA PRO A 196 -13.01 15.11 -6.90
C PRO A 196 -14.26 15.03 -7.79
N LYS A 197 -15.45 15.34 -7.23
CA LYS A 197 -16.76 15.19 -7.92
C LYS A 197 -17.56 16.47 -8.14
N GLN A 198 -17.15 17.60 -7.57
CA GLN A 198 -17.93 18.84 -7.53
C GLN A 198 -17.03 20.00 -7.96
N HIS A 199 -17.65 21.08 -8.42
CA HIS A 199 -16.96 22.27 -8.93
C HIS A 199 -16.38 23.13 -7.81
N TRP A 200 -15.73 22.53 -6.81
CA TRP A 200 -15.18 23.24 -5.65
C TRP A 200 -13.67 23.18 -5.61
N VAL A 201 -13.08 24.30 -5.18
CA VAL A 201 -11.63 24.43 -4.99
C VAL A 201 -11.32 25.05 -3.65
N ILE A 202 -10.34 24.49 -2.97
CA ILE A 202 -9.76 25.08 -1.79
C ILE A 202 -8.37 25.57 -2.13
N THR A 203 -8.14 26.85 -1.90
CA THR A 203 -6.82 27.46 -1.96
C THR A 203 -6.41 27.87 -0.56
N SER A 204 -5.23 27.43 -0.14
CA SER A 204 -4.70 27.77 1.19
C SER A 204 -3.52 28.72 1.09
N THR A 205 -3.39 29.53 2.14
CA THR A 205 -2.21 30.32 2.47
C THR A 205 -1.82 30.01 3.92
N LYS A 206 -0.77 30.65 4.44
CA LYS A 206 -0.42 30.54 5.86
C LYS A 206 -1.50 31.06 6.82
N SER A 207 -2.38 31.95 6.36
CA SER A 207 -3.36 32.65 7.19
C SER A 207 -4.81 32.23 6.95
N GLU A 208 -5.15 31.87 5.72
CA GLU A 208 -6.53 31.63 5.30
C GLU A 208 -6.60 30.45 4.32
N ALA A 209 -7.64 29.62 4.46
CA ALA A 209 -8.12 28.73 3.41
C ALA A 209 -9.42 29.29 2.86
N ILE A 210 -9.48 29.48 1.54
CA ILE A 210 -10.64 30.00 0.84
C ILE A 210 -11.22 28.89 -0.02
N LEU A 211 -12.53 28.70 0.11
CA LEU A 211 -13.32 27.85 -0.75
C LEU A 211 -13.92 28.67 -1.89
N TRP A 212 -13.77 28.14 -3.10
CA TRP A 212 -14.24 28.70 -4.35
C TRP A 212 -15.23 27.78 -5.02
N ASP A 213 -16.25 28.37 -5.61
CA ASP A 213 -17.09 27.72 -6.60
C ASP A 213 -16.49 28.00 -7.99
N MET A 214 -16.06 26.95 -8.68
CA MET A 214 -15.43 27.00 -10.01
C MET A 214 -16.42 27.32 -11.12
N ALA A 215 -17.72 27.05 -10.93
CA ALA A 215 -18.71 27.35 -11.96
C ALA A 215 -18.82 28.88 -12.19
N TYR A 216 -18.66 29.66 -11.13
CA TYR A 216 -18.75 31.12 -11.15
C TYR A 216 -17.45 31.84 -10.74
N TRP A 217 -16.41 31.07 -10.38
CA TRP A 217 -15.16 31.57 -9.79
C TRP A 217 -15.37 32.50 -8.59
N SER A 218 -16.44 32.27 -7.85
CA SER A 218 -16.85 33.11 -6.72
C SER A 218 -16.31 32.56 -5.40
N LYS A 219 -15.82 33.46 -4.55
CA LYS A 219 -15.43 33.15 -3.17
C LYS A 219 -16.69 32.82 -2.36
N GLN A 220 -16.78 31.58 -1.88
CA GLN A 220 -17.95 31.09 -1.12
C GLN A 220 -17.75 31.24 0.39
N LYS A 221 -16.70 30.61 0.93
CA LYS A 221 -16.43 30.57 2.38
C LYS A 221 -14.95 30.75 2.63
N VAL A 222 -14.62 31.39 3.74
CA VAL A 222 -13.27 31.31 4.34
C VAL A 222 -13.38 30.29 5.47
N LEU A 223 -12.56 29.25 5.43
CA LEU A 223 -12.46 28.30 6.54
C LEU A 223 -11.72 29.02 7.67
N ASP A 224 -12.51 29.64 8.54
CA ASP A 224 -12.00 30.52 9.58
C ASP A 224 -11.83 29.72 10.88
N HIS A 225 -10.60 29.36 11.20
CA HIS A 225 -10.21 28.75 12.48
C HIS A 225 -9.74 29.79 13.51
N ASN A 226 -9.89 31.08 13.19
CA ASN A 226 -9.32 32.25 13.87
C ASN A 226 -9.78 32.51 15.32
N LYS A 227 -10.39 31.55 16.03
CA LYS A 227 -10.60 31.71 17.48
C LYS A 227 -9.35 31.47 18.32
N GLU A 228 -8.28 30.86 17.77
CA GLU A 228 -7.07 30.49 18.55
C GLU A 228 -5.71 30.94 17.95
N GLY A 229 -5.67 31.73 16.87
CA GLY A 229 -4.41 32.31 16.36
C GLY A 229 -3.39 31.31 15.76
N ALA A 230 -3.79 30.06 15.50
CA ALA A 230 -2.91 29.05 14.88
C ALA A 230 -2.62 29.38 13.40
N THR A 231 -1.42 29.08 12.91
CA THR A 231 -1.06 29.28 11.48
C THR A 231 -1.47 28.05 10.67
N LEU A 232 -2.17 28.25 9.55
CA LEU A 232 -2.56 27.18 8.64
C LEU A 232 -1.35 26.68 7.85
N ARG A 233 -1.16 25.35 7.78
CA ARG A 233 -0.15 24.74 6.90
C ARG A 233 -0.76 24.40 5.55
N ARG A 234 -1.84 23.62 5.56
CA ARG A 234 -2.48 23.09 4.36
C ARG A 234 -3.96 22.84 4.63
N ALA A 235 -4.78 23.03 3.61
CA ALA A 235 -6.15 22.54 3.57
C ALA A 235 -6.36 21.76 2.27
N ALA A 236 -6.96 20.57 2.35
CA ALA A 236 -7.21 19.72 1.20
C ALA A 236 -8.51 18.94 1.34
N PHE A 237 -9.17 18.66 0.22
CA PHE A 237 -10.30 17.73 0.17
C PHE A 237 -9.84 16.29 0.42
N SER A 238 -10.74 15.48 0.97
CA SER A 238 -10.60 14.03 0.95
C SER A 238 -10.61 13.49 -0.48
N PRO A 239 -9.97 12.35 -0.75
CA PRO A 239 -10.00 11.71 -2.07
C PRO A 239 -11.42 11.37 -2.56
N GLN A 240 -12.36 11.12 -1.64
CA GLN A 240 -13.78 10.92 -1.96
C GLN A 240 -14.59 12.22 -2.07
N GLY A 241 -14.04 13.34 -1.56
CA GLY A 241 -14.63 14.68 -1.58
C GLY A 241 -15.47 15.02 -0.35
N GLU A 242 -15.87 14.03 0.45
CA GLU A 242 -16.80 14.18 1.57
C GLU A 242 -16.31 15.10 2.70
N TYR A 243 -15.00 15.24 2.87
CA TYR A 243 -14.40 15.97 3.98
C TYR A 243 -13.33 16.94 3.49
N ILE A 244 -13.03 17.93 4.33
CA ILE A 244 -11.87 18.80 4.17
C ILE A 244 -10.97 18.59 5.38
N ILE A 245 -9.69 18.40 5.15
CA ILE A 245 -8.67 18.27 6.19
C ILE A 245 -7.82 19.53 6.18
N SER A 246 -7.79 20.24 7.30
CA SER A 246 -6.90 21.38 7.50
C SER A 246 -5.92 21.09 8.63
N SER A 247 -4.62 21.24 8.36
CA SER A 247 -3.56 21.04 9.34
C SER A 247 -2.89 22.36 9.71
N PHE A 248 -2.51 22.49 10.98
CA PHE A 248 -1.99 23.72 11.57
C PHE A 248 -0.58 23.55 12.11
N PHE A 249 0.11 24.68 12.33
CA PHE A 249 1.44 24.71 12.96
C PHE A 249 1.41 24.29 14.43
N ASP A 250 0.29 24.44 15.12
CA ASP A 250 0.09 24.01 16.51
C ASP A 250 -0.27 22.52 16.64
N GLU A 251 -0.07 21.77 15.54
CA GLU A 251 -0.33 20.34 15.40
C GLU A 251 -1.80 19.92 15.47
N SER A 252 -2.71 20.88 15.56
CA SER A 252 -4.13 20.61 15.39
C SER A 252 -4.41 20.17 13.95
N ILE A 253 -5.29 19.18 13.80
CA ILE A 253 -5.88 18.83 12.51
C ILE A 253 -7.39 18.98 12.68
N CYS A 254 -8.01 19.82 11.85
CA CYS A 254 -9.45 19.99 11.84
C CYS A 254 -10.04 19.30 10.61
N ILE A 255 -11.15 18.61 10.82
CA ILE A 255 -11.91 17.92 9.79
C ILE A 255 -13.26 18.62 9.65
N TRP A 256 -13.55 19.03 8.43
CA TRP A 256 -14.76 19.76 8.09
C TRP A 256 -15.60 18.89 7.16
N ASP A 257 -16.92 18.99 7.29
CA ASP A 257 -17.83 18.45 6.29
C ASP A 257 -17.69 19.25 5.00
N SER A 258 -17.55 18.58 3.86
CA SER A 258 -17.52 19.27 2.58
C SER A 258 -18.87 19.94 2.27
N GLY A 259 -20.00 19.29 2.57
CA GLY A 259 -21.33 19.79 2.17
C GLY A 259 -21.73 21.10 2.86
N SER A 260 -21.65 21.11 4.19
CA SER A 260 -21.98 22.27 5.03
C SER A 260 -20.80 23.21 5.29
N PHE A 261 -19.57 22.72 5.10
CA PHE A 261 -18.33 23.39 5.51
C PHE A 261 -18.24 23.66 7.01
N ASP A 262 -18.95 22.88 7.82
CA ASP A 262 -18.92 23.00 9.27
C ASP A 262 -17.84 22.08 9.86
N LEU A 263 -17.27 22.52 10.97
CA LEU A 263 -16.24 21.76 11.68
C LEU A 263 -16.90 20.53 12.32
N LEU A 264 -16.51 19.34 11.88
CA LEU A 264 -17.00 18.09 12.46
C LEU A 264 -16.24 17.77 13.74
N TRP A 265 -14.90 17.75 13.66
CA TRP A 265 -14.07 17.47 14.83
C TRP A 265 -12.62 17.93 14.65
N LYS A 266 -11.90 18.01 15.78
CA LYS A 266 -10.49 18.41 15.88
C LYS A 266 -9.68 17.25 16.44
N LEU A 267 -8.73 16.76 15.66
CA LEU A 267 -7.71 15.81 16.10
C LEU A 267 -6.56 16.59 16.73
N LEU A 268 -6.21 16.23 17.97
CA LEU A 268 -5.03 16.73 18.66
C LEU A 268 -3.99 15.60 18.68
N THR A 269 -2.80 15.86 18.13
CA THR A 269 -1.71 14.89 18.13
C THR A 269 -1.18 14.65 19.55
N PRO A 270 -0.55 13.49 19.82
CA PRO A 270 -0.20 13.03 21.17
C PRO A 270 0.74 13.95 21.95
N THR A 271 1.51 14.79 21.26
CA THR A 271 2.35 15.86 21.83
C THR A 271 1.56 16.81 22.73
N ARG A 272 0.36 17.22 22.33
CA ARG A 272 -0.53 18.05 23.16
C ARG A 272 -1.16 17.28 24.30
N ILE A 273 -1.37 15.97 24.15
CA ILE A 273 -1.90 15.11 25.21
C ILE A 273 -0.85 14.93 26.31
N SER A 274 0.43 14.79 25.94
CA SER A 274 1.54 14.71 26.91
C SER A 274 1.84 16.02 27.64
N ASP A 275 1.61 17.17 27.00
CA ASP A 275 1.85 18.49 27.60
C ASP A 275 0.89 18.83 28.74
N GLN A 276 -0.28 18.20 28.84
CA GLN A 276 -1.16 18.38 29.99
C GLN A 276 -0.71 17.59 31.25
N LEU A 277 0.26 16.68 31.14
CA LEU A 277 0.68 15.83 32.26
C LEU A 277 2.18 15.80 32.57
N LEU A 278 3.10 16.16 31.66
CA LEU A 278 4.54 16.10 31.98
C LEU A 278 5.36 17.20 31.28
N SER A 279 5.77 18.20 32.05
CA SER A 279 6.68 19.29 31.67
C SER A 279 8.17 18.89 31.61
N PHE A 280 8.51 17.66 31.21
CA PHE A 280 9.88 17.18 31.21
C PHE A 280 10.17 16.17 30.08
N SER A 281 10.23 16.64 28.83
CA SER A 281 10.97 15.96 27.74
C SER A 281 11.15 16.89 26.53
N ASN A 282 12.34 17.47 26.38
CA ASN A 282 12.71 18.38 25.29
C ASN A 282 13.12 17.65 23.98
N THR A 283 12.35 16.66 23.52
CA THR A 283 12.58 16.05 22.20
C THR A 283 11.34 16.18 21.31
N PHE A 284 11.06 17.40 20.86
CA PHE A 284 9.96 17.72 19.94
C PHE A 284 10.28 17.29 18.49
N ASP A 285 10.34 15.97 18.25
CA ASP A 285 10.48 15.35 16.92
C ASP A 285 9.11 15.13 16.21
N HIS A 286 8.04 15.61 16.85
CA HIS A 286 6.66 15.22 16.57
C HIS A 286 5.78 16.34 15.99
N ALA A 287 6.33 17.55 15.76
CA ALA A 287 5.57 18.64 15.18
C ALA A 287 4.96 18.25 13.83
N CYS A 288 3.64 18.17 13.74
CA CYS A 288 2.91 17.85 12.51
C CYS A 288 3.34 18.81 11.38
N ARG A 289 3.93 18.24 10.33
CA ARG A 289 4.41 18.97 9.14
C ARG A 289 3.54 18.73 7.93
N ILE A 290 3.15 17.47 7.73
CA ILE A 290 2.45 17.01 6.54
C ILE A 290 1.27 16.15 6.99
N THR A 291 0.13 16.38 6.35
CA THR A 291 -1.08 15.59 6.56
C THR A 291 -1.59 15.17 5.19
N THR A 292 -1.92 13.89 5.05
CA THR A 292 -2.65 13.37 3.90
C THR A 292 -3.64 12.31 4.37
N MET A 293 -4.58 11.97 3.52
CA MET A 293 -5.44 10.82 3.73
C MET A 293 -5.11 9.73 2.72
N SER A 294 -5.35 8.47 3.08
CA SER A 294 -5.37 7.36 2.13
C SER A 294 -6.44 7.57 1.06
N LYS A 295 -6.28 6.95 -0.11
CA LYS A 295 -7.21 7.12 -1.24
C LYS A 295 -8.61 6.56 -0.93
N ASP A 296 -8.70 5.52 -0.10
CA ASP A 296 -9.97 4.99 0.41
C ASP A 296 -10.67 5.93 1.42
N GLY A 297 -9.91 6.86 2.01
CA GLY A 297 -10.38 7.82 3.00
C GLY A 297 -10.49 7.32 4.43
N ARG A 298 -10.06 6.09 4.73
CA ARG A 298 -10.16 5.51 6.07
C ARG A 298 -8.98 5.84 6.98
N ILE A 299 -7.82 6.22 6.41
CA ILE A 299 -6.60 6.50 7.18
C ILE A 299 -6.20 7.96 7.02
N ILE A 300 -5.99 8.64 8.15
CA ILE A 300 -5.26 9.91 8.18
C ILE A 300 -3.80 9.64 8.51
N LEU A 301 -2.90 10.11 7.64
CA LEU A 301 -1.46 10.04 7.83
C LEU A 301 -0.94 11.41 8.24
N VAL A 302 -0.27 11.44 9.38
CA VAL A 302 0.31 12.65 9.97
C VAL A 302 1.80 12.45 10.12
N ALA A 303 2.59 13.13 9.30
CA ALA A 303 4.04 13.09 9.42
C ALA A 303 4.58 14.28 10.23
N GLY A 304 5.40 13.94 11.22
CA GLY A 304 6.30 14.84 11.93
C GLY A 304 7.62 15.01 11.19
N LYS A 305 8.73 15.16 11.94
CA LYS A 305 10.07 15.27 11.34
C LYS A 305 10.60 13.91 10.89
N LYS A 306 10.55 12.91 11.76
CA LYS A 306 11.02 11.54 11.50
C LYS A 306 10.02 10.46 11.89
N THR A 307 8.79 10.87 12.21
CA THR A 307 7.73 9.96 12.66
C THR A 307 6.50 10.14 11.79
N ILE A 308 5.80 9.04 11.52
CA ILE A 308 4.54 9.02 10.80
C ILE A 308 3.51 8.36 11.71
N LEU A 309 2.48 9.11 12.05
CA LEU A 309 1.34 8.65 12.83
C LEU A 309 0.22 8.28 11.86
N VAL A 310 -0.30 7.07 12.04
CA VAL A 310 -1.37 6.48 11.23
C VAL A 310 -2.61 6.43 12.10
N TRP A 311 -3.62 7.21 11.74
CA TRP A 311 -4.88 7.33 12.47
C TRP A 311 -6.00 6.71 11.67
N ASP A 312 -6.89 6.00 12.36
CA ASP A 312 -8.15 5.57 11.81
C ASP A 312 -9.11 6.77 11.77
N PHE A 313 -9.72 7.03 10.62
CA PHE A 313 -10.67 8.13 10.45
C PHE A 313 -11.95 7.87 11.25
N ASP A 314 -12.44 6.63 11.23
CA ASP A 314 -13.74 6.27 11.81
C ASP A 314 -13.67 6.17 13.32
N THR A 315 -12.70 5.40 13.84
CA THR A 315 -12.54 5.21 15.29
C THR A 315 -11.79 6.35 15.97
N LYS A 316 -11.12 7.22 15.19
CA LYS A 316 -10.28 8.33 15.68
C LYS A 316 -9.14 7.87 16.58
N ASN A 317 -8.76 6.61 16.47
CA ASN A 317 -7.68 6.02 17.25
C ASN A 317 -6.37 6.02 16.47
N LEU A 318 -5.27 6.14 17.19
CA LEU A 318 -3.94 5.95 16.62
C LEU A 318 -3.76 4.44 16.37
N ILE A 319 -3.67 4.04 15.10
CA ILE A 319 -3.41 2.66 14.69
C ILE A 319 -1.92 2.36 14.87
N ARG A 320 -1.05 3.22 14.30
CA ARG A 320 0.39 2.96 14.23
C ARG A 320 1.24 4.23 14.38
N ASN A 321 2.44 4.03 14.93
CA ASN A 321 3.50 5.04 14.95
C ASN A 321 4.75 4.44 14.27
N ILE A 322 5.05 4.93 13.08
CA ILE A 322 6.19 4.50 12.27
C ILE A 322 7.34 5.49 12.52
N SER A 323 8.42 5.01 13.15
CA SER A 323 9.60 5.83 13.43
C SER A 323 10.71 5.56 12.40
N LEU A 324 11.07 6.59 11.64
CA LEU A 324 12.14 6.55 10.64
C LEU A 324 13.49 7.03 11.18
N LYS A 325 13.63 7.21 12.51
CA LYS A 325 14.84 7.76 13.15
C LYS A 325 16.15 7.04 12.79
N SER A 326 16.10 5.72 12.61
CA SER A 326 17.26 4.90 12.22
C SER A 326 17.53 4.88 10.72
N ILE A 327 16.58 5.36 9.92
CA ILE A 327 16.54 5.19 8.47
C ILE A 327 16.83 6.51 7.74
N ILE A 328 16.38 7.64 8.30
CA ILE A 328 16.61 8.98 7.75
C ILE A 328 17.42 9.84 8.72
N GLU A 329 18.44 10.51 8.20
CA GLU A 329 19.27 11.44 8.96
C GLU A 329 18.61 12.82 9.05
N GLY A 330 17.87 13.21 8.02
CA GLY A 330 17.10 14.45 7.92
C GLY A 330 15.61 14.30 8.18
N GLU A 331 14.82 15.20 7.59
CA GLU A 331 13.38 15.35 7.85
C GLU A 331 12.52 14.87 6.67
N ILE A 332 11.31 14.43 6.96
CA ILE A 332 10.29 14.12 5.95
C ILE A 332 9.86 15.42 5.26
N THR A 333 9.96 15.47 3.93
CA THR A 333 9.65 16.66 3.12
C THR A 333 8.28 16.56 2.44
N LYS A 334 7.89 15.37 1.98
CA LYS A 334 6.58 15.10 1.37
C LYS A 334 6.20 13.63 1.59
N LEU A 335 4.90 13.37 1.62
CA LEU A 335 4.29 12.08 1.89
C LEU A 335 3.04 11.94 1.00
N GLU A 336 2.93 10.84 0.25
CA GLU A 336 1.84 10.59 -0.71
C GLU A 336 1.47 9.09 -0.75
N PRO A 337 0.18 8.72 -0.68
CA PRO A 337 -0.26 7.33 -0.79
C PRO A 337 -0.24 6.86 -2.26
N ILE A 338 0.33 5.68 -2.51
CA ILE A 338 0.49 5.09 -3.84
C ILE A 338 -0.78 4.33 -4.23
N HIS A 339 -1.17 3.36 -3.42
CA HIS A 339 -2.36 2.53 -3.61
C HIS A 339 -3.37 2.76 -2.49
N ASP A 340 -4.60 2.29 -2.69
CA ASP A 340 -5.72 2.57 -1.79
C ASP A 340 -5.46 2.09 -0.35
N ASP A 341 -4.68 1.01 -0.21
CA ASP A 341 -4.73 0.20 1.01
C ASP A 341 -3.37 -0.09 1.68
N ALA A 342 -2.22 0.55 1.36
CA ALA A 342 -1.02 0.41 2.23
C ALA A 342 0.22 1.22 1.89
N ASP A 343 0.50 1.47 0.62
CA ASP A 343 1.85 1.86 0.24
C ASP A 343 2.01 3.36 0.30
N LEU A 344 3.00 3.78 1.08
CA LEU A 344 3.30 5.17 1.33
C LEU A 344 4.62 5.54 0.70
N LEU A 345 4.60 6.53 -0.19
CA LEU A 345 5.83 7.13 -0.69
C LEU A 345 6.23 8.31 0.19
N VAL A 346 7.42 8.24 0.75
CA VAL A 346 7.98 9.25 1.65
C VAL A 346 9.28 9.78 1.05
N SER A 347 9.38 11.09 0.90
CA SER A 347 10.65 11.75 0.56
C SER A 347 11.31 12.33 1.80
N SER A 348 12.61 12.11 1.91
CA SER A 348 13.47 12.69 2.94
C SER A 348 14.27 13.87 2.39
N SER A 349 14.62 14.82 3.25
CA SER A 349 15.55 15.92 2.95
C SER A 349 16.94 15.41 2.56
N ASP A 350 17.26 14.15 2.82
CA ASP A 350 18.56 13.54 2.48
C ASP A 350 18.61 13.02 1.05
N GLY A 351 17.56 13.20 0.24
CA GLY A 351 17.48 12.66 -1.13
C GLY A 351 16.96 11.24 -1.23
N ARG A 352 16.49 10.65 -0.13
CA ARG A 352 15.91 9.30 -0.13
C ARG A 352 14.43 9.34 -0.46
N LEU A 353 13.99 8.48 -1.38
CA LEU A 353 12.60 8.06 -1.52
C LEU A 353 12.44 6.70 -0.85
N LEU A 354 11.47 6.62 0.03
CA LEU A 354 11.12 5.43 0.80
C LEU A 354 9.71 5.00 0.40
N ILE A 355 9.55 3.76 -0.02
CA ILE A 355 8.23 3.14 -0.11
C ILE A 355 8.03 2.35 1.18
N ILE A 356 6.95 2.62 1.89
CA ILE A 356 6.66 2.05 3.21
C ILE A 356 5.28 1.41 3.14
N ASP A 357 5.20 0.10 3.38
CA ASP A 357 3.94 -0.55 3.69
C ASP A 357 3.48 -0.15 5.11
N ILE A 358 2.32 0.50 5.19
CA ILE A 358 1.70 0.96 6.45
C ILE A 358 1.26 -0.22 7.34
N PHE A 359 0.94 -1.38 6.76
CA PHE A 359 0.31 -2.51 7.42
C PHE A 359 1.31 -3.54 7.96
N GLN A 360 2.53 -3.62 7.41
CA GLN A 360 3.52 -4.60 7.87
C GLN A 360 4.43 -4.08 9.00
N SER A 361 4.66 -4.92 10.02
CA SER A 361 5.47 -4.60 11.20
C SER A 361 6.96 -4.39 10.90
N ASN A 362 7.49 -5.11 9.91
CA ASN A 362 8.82 -4.91 9.31
C ASN A 362 8.62 -4.32 7.91
N SER A 363 8.08 -3.10 7.84
CA SER A 363 7.86 -2.34 6.60
C SER A 363 9.03 -2.58 5.65
N GLN A 364 8.81 -3.27 4.54
CA GLN A 364 9.82 -3.34 3.49
C GLN A 364 10.01 -1.91 3.01
N ILE A 365 11.17 -1.34 3.35
CA ILE A 365 11.51 0.00 2.93
C ILE A 365 12.31 -0.13 1.65
N TYR A 366 11.66 0.07 0.52
CA TYR A 366 12.42 0.24 -0.71
C TYR A 366 13.12 1.58 -0.64
N HIS A 367 14.45 1.53 -0.63
CA HIS A 367 15.31 2.70 -0.59
C HIS A 367 15.73 3.05 -2.00
N LEU A 368 15.17 4.13 -2.54
CA LEU A 368 15.71 4.75 -3.74
C LEU A 368 16.53 5.96 -3.30
N ASN A 369 17.85 5.83 -3.38
CA ASN A 369 18.76 6.91 -3.08
C ASN A 369 18.92 7.80 -4.31
N VAL A 370 18.11 8.86 -4.40
CA VAL A 370 18.34 9.91 -5.37
C VAL A 370 19.52 10.72 -4.83
N GLN A 371 20.63 10.73 -5.56
CA GLN A 371 21.91 11.36 -5.14
C GLN A 371 21.77 12.80 -4.59
N HIS A 372 20.68 13.49 -4.94
CA HIS A 372 20.38 14.84 -4.54
C HIS A 372 19.03 14.94 -3.80
N PRO A 373 18.90 15.90 -2.86
CA PRO A 373 17.66 16.12 -2.12
C PRO A 373 16.50 16.50 -3.04
N ILE A 374 15.33 15.90 -2.79
CA ILE A 374 14.14 16.08 -3.63
C ILE A 374 13.35 17.29 -3.13
N LYS A 375 13.08 18.22 -4.04
CA LYS A 375 12.26 19.40 -3.77
C LYS A 375 10.76 19.08 -3.85
N PHE A 376 10.37 18.32 -4.88
CA PHE A 376 8.99 17.94 -5.13
C PHE A 376 8.98 16.60 -5.88
N PHE A 377 8.04 15.74 -5.55
CA PHE A 377 7.72 14.54 -6.33
C PHE A 377 6.21 14.46 -6.50
N GLU A 378 5.72 13.67 -7.45
CA GLU A 378 4.30 13.36 -7.61
C GLU A 378 4.15 11.98 -8.24
N ILE A 379 3.10 11.26 -7.85
CA ILE A 379 2.78 9.95 -8.41
C ILE A 379 1.75 10.12 -9.53
N SER A 380 1.88 9.34 -10.59
CA SER A 380 0.87 9.30 -11.64
C SER A 380 -0.46 8.77 -11.10
N PRO A 381 -1.62 9.20 -11.64
CA PRO A 381 -2.92 8.78 -11.11
C PRO A 381 -3.17 7.26 -11.19
N ASP A 382 -2.51 6.58 -12.13
CA ASP A 382 -2.54 5.12 -12.28
C ASP A 382 -1.60 4.38 -11.30
N GLY A 383 -0.78 5.10 -10.53
CA GLY A 383 0.16 4.53 -9.56
C GLY A 383 1.39 3.88 -10.17
N LYS A 384 1.66 4.07 -11.47
CA LYS A 384 2.75 3.39 -12.19
C LYS A 384 4.04 4.18 -12.30
N PHE A 385 3.98 5.51 -12.21
CA PHE A 385 5.14 6.36 -12.43
C PHE A 385 5.31 7.37 -11.28
N ILE A 386 6.57 7.68 -10.95
CA ILE A 386 6.91 8.81 -10.07
C ILE A 386 7.67 9.83 -10.88
N VAL A 387 7.27 11.10 -10.77
CA VAL A 387 8.07 12.22 -11.28
C VAL A 387 8.73 12.91 -10.10
N THR A 388 10.03 13.16 -10.21
CA THR A 388 10.83 13.78 -9.15
C THR A 388 11.59 14.99 -9.68
N ASN A 389 11.80 15.99 -8.81
CA ASN A 389 12.60 17.17 -9.08
C ASN A 389 13.56 17.40 -7.93
N SER A 390 14.86 17.48 -8.23
CA SER A 390 15.92 17.65 -7.24
C SER A 390 16.25 19.14 -7.01
N ILE A 391 16.76 19.46 -5.81
CA ILE A 391 17.14 20.84 -5.45
C ILE A 391 18.38 21.30 -6.23
N GLU A 392 19.27 20.38 -6.62
CA GLU A 392 20.53 20.71 -7.29
C GLU A 392 20.38 20.70 -8.82
N GLU A 393 19.74 19.68 -9.40
CA GLU A 393 19.49 19.58 -10.85
C GLU A 393 18.14 20.22 -11.22
N LYS A 394 17.91 21.46 -10.77
CA LYS A 394 16.57 22.09 -10.76
C LYS A 394 15.81 22.10 -12.10
N ALA A 395 16.52 21.99 -13.23
CA ALA A 395 15.94 21.99 -14.56
C ALA A 395 15.52 20.60 -15.07
N ILE A 396 15.78 19.53 -14.31
CA ILE A 396 15.53 18.15 -14.72
C ILE A 396 14.35 17.59 -13.92
N LEU A 397 13.36 17.05 -14.63
CA LEU A 397 12.35 16.15 -14.05
C LEU A 397 12.76 14.71 -14.37
N LYS A 398 12.93 13.88 -13.35
CA LYS A 398 13.25 12.46 -13.51
C LYS A 398 12.00 11.62 -13.33
N ILE A 399 11.69 10.76 -14.29
CA ILE A 399 10.53 9.86 -14.30
C ILE A 399 10.98 8.44 -13.97
N TRP A 400 10.37 7.85 -12.96
CA TRP A 400 10.66 6.51 -12.45
C TRP A 400 9.47 5.59 -12.66
N ASP A 401 9.74 4.33 -12.94
CA ASP A 401 8.75 3.25 -13.02
C ASP A 401 8.56 2.60 -11.64
N LEU A 402 7.35 2.70 -11.08
CA LEU A 402 6.99 2.10 -9.80
C LEU A 402 6.82 0.59 -9.88
N GLU A 403 6.36 0.04 -11.00
CA GLU A 403 6.15 -1.41 -11.12
C GLU A 403 7.50 -2.15 -11.04
N VAL A 404 8.56 -1.56 -11.61
CA VAL A 404 9.93 -2.07 -11.50
C VAL A 404 10.47 -1.96 -10.07
N LEU A 405 10.02 -0.98 -9.30
CA LEU A 405 10.50 -0.72 -7.94
C LEU A 405 9.76 -1.55 -6.89
N ILE A 406 8.46 -1.77 -7.06
CA ILE A 406 7.60 -2.46 -6.10
C ILE A 406 7.51 -3.95 -6.42
N SER A 407 7.72 -4.38 -7.68
CA SER A 407 7.52 -5.71 -8.27
C SER A 407 7.16 -6.87 -7.32
N ASP A 408 6.03 -6.74 -6.63
CA ASP A 408 5.43 -7.76 -5.77
C ASP A 408 4.14 -8.31 -6.41
N THR A 409 3.94 -8.03 -7.70
CA THR A 409 2.85 -8.63 -8.48
C THR A 409 2.96 -10.16 -8.45
N VAL A 410 1.82 -10.84 -8.40
CA VAL A 410 1.68 -12.30 -8.34
C VAL A 410 2.39 -12.95 -9.53
N TYR A 411 3.70 -13.15 -9.41
CA TYR A 411 4.50 -13.84 -10.40
C TYR A 411 4.87 -15.20 -9.82
N ILE A 412 4.28 -16.23 -10.41
CA ILE A 412 4.72 -17.60 -10.17
C ILE A 412 6.08 -17.75 -10.87
N PRO A 413 7.18 -18.02 -10.14
CA PRO A 413 8.53 -17.87 -10.70
C PRO A 413 8.92 -18.98 -11.68
N GLN A 414 8.14 -20.08 -11.79
CA GLN A 414 8.43 -21.24 -12.63
C GLN A 414 9.85 -21.77 -12.43
N ASN A 415 10.30 -21.88 -11.18
CA ASN A 415 11.66 -22.28 -10.84
C ASN A 415 11.85 -23.80 -10.97
N GLN A 416 11.96 -24.26 -12.21
CA GLN A 416 12.12 -25.68 -12.55
C GLN A 416 13.42 -26.29 -12.00
N GLN A 417 14.46 -25.48 -11.81
CA GLN A 417 15.76 -25.95 -11.30
C GLN A 417 15.65 -26.31 -9.82
N ALA A 418 15.13 -25.41 -8.99
CA ALA A 418 14.90 -25.67 -7.57
C ALA A 418 13.95 -26.87 -7.38
N PHE A 419 12.89 -26.96 -8.20
CA PHE A 419 11.95 -28.08 -8.16
C PHE A 419 12.63 -29.44 -8.41
N LYS A 420 13.48 -29.53 -9.45
CA LYS A 420 14.20 -30.77 -9.78
C LYS A 420 15.16 -31.21 -8.67
N GLU A 421 15.87 -30.26 -8.05
CA GLU A 421 16.76 -30.55 -6.92
C GLU A 421 16.00 -31.16 -5.72
N ILE A 422 14.78 -30.68 -5.43
CA ILE A 422 13.94 -31.21 -4.34
C ILE A 422 13.50 -32.65 -4.65
N THR A 423 13.01 -32.92 -5.86
CA THR A 423 12.57 -34.26 -6.26
C THR A 423 13.68 -35.31 -6.26
N SER A 424 14.93 -34.89 -6.46
CA SER A 424 16.09 -35.80 -6.49
C SER A 424 16.42 -36.48 -5.15
N LYS A 425 15.86 -36.00 -4.02
CA LYS A 425 16.20 -36.46 -2.67
C LYS A 425 15.43 -37.72 -2.19
N GLY A 426 14.50 -38.27 -2.97
CA GLY A 426 13.77 -39.54 -2.70
C GLY A 426 12.69 -39.50 -1.59
N VAL A 427 11.85 -40.54 -1.45
CA VAL A 427 10.64 -40.56 -0.58
C VAL A 427 10.92 -40.72 0.93
N ASP A 428 10.25 -39.93 1.80
CA ASP A 428 10.23 -40.15 3.26
C ASP A 428 9.30 -41.34 3.66
N PRO A 429 9.78 -42.30 4.48
CA PRO A 429 8.97 -43.42 4.98
C PRO A 429 7.69 -43.03 5.75
N ALA A 430 7.65 -41.87 6.43
CA ALA A 430 6.48 -41.45 7.23
C ALA A 430 5.28 -41.07 6.35
N ILE A 431 5.53 -40.47 5.19
CA ILE A 431 4.53 -40.09 4.18
C ILE A 431 3.89 -41.36 3.60
N LYS A 432 4.72 -42.35 3.24
CA LYS A 432 4.26 -43.66 2.77
C LYS A 432 3.32 -44.37 3.75
N ALA A 433 3.54 -44.22 5.06
CA ALA A 433 2.72 -44.84 6.10
C ALA A 433 1.36 -44.14 6.34
N LEU A 434 1.27 -42.83 6.08
CA LEU A 434 0.03 -42.05 6.22
C LEU A 434 -0.90 -42.27 5.02
N LEU A 435 -0.33 -42.32 3.82
CA LEU A 435 -1.05 -42.55 2.57
C LEU A 435 -1.65 -43.95 2.47
N SER A 436 -0.97 -44.96 3.00
CA SER A 436 -1.51 -46.32 3.07
C SER A 436 -2.70 -46.46 4.03
N LYS A 437 -2.90 -45.51 4.94
CA LYS A 437 -3.97 -45.53 5.96
C LYS A 437 -5.23 -44.78 5.53
N ASN A 438 -5.08 -43.68 4.79
CA ASN A 438 -6.19 -42.77 4.47
C ASN A 438 -6.75 -42.92 3.04
N LEU A 439 -6.07 -43.63 2.14
CA LEU A 439 -6.34 -43.59 0.71
C LEU A 439 -6.34 -45.02 0.10
N LYS A 440 -7.45 -45.45 -0.54
CA LYS A 440 -7.60 -46.80 -1.12
C LYS A 440 -6.74 -46.97 -2.38
N SER A 441 -6.03 -48.09 -2.51
CA SER A 441 -4.92 -48.39 -3.43
C SER A 441 -5.18 -48.39 -4.96
N SER A 442 -6.02 -47.50 -5.47
CA SER A 442 -6.35 -47.39 -6.89
C SER A 442 -6.58 -45.92 -7.21
N ASP A 443 -5.51 -45.16 -7.49
CA ASP A 443 -5.59 -43.98 -8.36
C ASP A 443 -4.20 -43.39 -8.63
N SER A 444 -3.94 -43.02 -9.88
CA SER A 444 -2.82 -42.17 -10.31
C SER A 444 -2.74 -40.84 -9.53
N LYS A 445 -3.87 -40.41 -8.93
CA LYS A 445 -4.01 -39.29 -7.98
C LYS A 445 -3.17 -39.43 -6.72
N GLN A 446 -3.02 -40.64 -6.18
CA GLN A 446 -2.24 -40.85 -4.95
C GLN A 446 -0.75 -40.64 -5.18
N ARG A 447 -0.21 -41.05 -6.34
CA ARG A 447 1.21 -40.85 -6.66
C ARG A 447 1.57 -39.37 -6.81
N LYS A 448 0.73 -38.57 -7.48
CA LYS A 448 0.96 -37.12 -7.59
C LYS A 448 0.81 -36.38 -6.26
N ILE A 449 -0.15 -36.78 -5.42
CA ILE A 449 -0.29 -36.28 -4.05
C ILE A 449 0.95 -36.66 -3.21
N ILE A 450 1.45 -37.89 -3.37
CA ILE A 450 2.69 -38.38 -2.74
C ILE A 450 3.88 -37.52 -3.18
N ASP A 451 4.07 -37.32 -4.48
CA ASP A 451 5.18 -36.54 -5.04
C ASP A 451 5.13 -35.07 -4.59
N LEU A 452 3.92 -34.48 -4.50
CA LEU A 452 3.71 -33.08 -4.08
C LEU A 452 3.86 -32.88 -2.56
N LEU A 453 3.38 -33.83 -1.74
CA LEU A 453 3.63 -33.83 -0.28
C LEU A 453 5.10 -34.15 0.05
N GLU A 454 5.78 -34.95 -0.77
CA GLU A 454 7.21 -35.19 -0.66
C GLU A 454 8.04 -33.95 -1.01
N GLN A 455 7.56 -33.11 -1.93
CA GLN A 455 8.18 -31.84 -2.31
C GLN A 455 8.00 -30.73 -1.26
N LEU A 456 7.06 -30.87 -0.31
CA LEU A 456 7.00 -30.03 0.90
C LEU A 456 8.14 -30.29 1.89
N ARG A 457 9.15 -31.09 1.50
CA ARG A 457 10.51 -31.07 2.09
C ARG A 457 11.15 -29.68 2.15
N VAL A 458 10.62 -28.69 1.43
CA VAL A 458 10.97 -27.26 1.55
C VAL A 458 10.37 -26.57 2.79
N PHE A 459 9.90 -27.32 3.78
CA PHE A 459 9.87 -26.83 5.16
C PHE A 459 11.14 -27.23 5.93
N PRO A 460 12.35 -26.65 5.65
CA PRO A 460 13.46 -26.73 6.59
C PRO A 460 13.01 -26.32 8.00
N SER A 461 12.13 -25.31 8.09
CA SER A 461 11.61 -24.74 9.33
C SER A 461 10.77 -25.69 10.19
N LEU A 462 9.88 -26.50 9.62
CA LEU A 462 9.02 -27.40 10.42
C LEU A 462 9.78 -28.64 10.93
N SER A 463 10.82 -29.07 10.21
CA SER A 463 11.70 -30.16 10.68
C SER A 463 12.61 -29.76 11.84
N ILE A 464 12.79 -28.45 12.07
CA ILE A 464 13.59 -27.85 13.16
C ILE A 464 12.77 -27.71 14.46
N LEU A 465 11.43 -27.74 14.39
CA LEU A 465 10.55 -27.50 15.54
C LEU A 465 10.35 -28.72 16.48
N GLY A 466 11.01 -29.85 16.23
CA GLY A 466 10.97 -31.01 17.12
C GLY A 466 9.60 -31.71 17.25
N TYR A 467 8.57 -31.29 16.51
CA TYR A 467 7.25 -31.90 16.52
C TYR A 467 7.22 -33.24 15.76
N ASP A 468 6.26 -34.10 16.13
CA ASP A 468 6.02 -35.37 15.44
C ASP A 468 5.64 -35.10 13.97
N ARG A 469 6.57 -35.45 13.07
CA ARG A 469 6.43 -35.25 11.62
C ARG A 469 5.10 -35.79 11.08
N ARG A 470 4.52 -36.83 11.70
CA ARG A 470 3.23 -37.41 11.27
C ARG A 470 2.07 -36.43 11.42
N ILE A 471 2.00 -35.72 12.54
CA ILE A 471 0.89 -34.80 12.85
C ILE A 471 0.93 -33.60 11.88
N THR A 472 2.13 -33.09 11.60
CA THR A 472 2.36 -31.99 10.66
C THR A 472 1.95 -32.37 9.24
N ILE A 473 2.31 -33.58 8.79
CA ILE A 473 1.95 -34.06 7.45
C ILE A 473 0.43 -34.25 7.33
N GLU A 474 -0.24 -34.78 8.36
CA GLU A 474 -1.69 -34.98 8.35
C GLU A 474 -2.46 -33.65 8.26
N TRP A 475 -1.99 -32.61 8.95
CA TRP A 475 -2.59 -31.27 8.87
C TRP A 475 -2.40 -30.60 7.51
N ILE A 476 -1.16 -30.60 7.02
CA ILE A 476 -0.80 -30.08 5.70
C ILE A 476 -1.66 -30.77 4.63
N PHE A 477 -1.82 -32.09 4.74
CA PHE A 477 -2.65 -32.86 3.83
C PHE A 477 -4.09 -32.35 3.80
N HIS A 478 -4.74 -32.14 4.95
CA HIS A 478 -6.12 -31.65 4.99
C HIS A 478 -6.29 -30.25 4.40
N MET A 479 -5.31 -29.36 4.55
CA MET A 479 -5.35 -28.00 3.99
C MET A 479 -5.18 -27.99 2.47
N ILE A 480 -4.32 -28.85 1.96
CA ILE A 480 -3.87 -28.85 0.55
C ILE A 480 -4.73 -29.77 -0.33
N TYR A 481 -5.33 -30.81 0.25
CA TYR A 481 -6.10 -31.82 -0.48
C TYR A 481 -7.12 -31.24 -1.49
N PRO A 482 -7.92 -30.21 -1.15
CA PRO A 482 -8.88 -29.62 -2.10
C PRO A 482 -8.21 -29.04 -3.36
N PHE A 483 -7.02 -28.45 -3.20
CA PHE A 483 -6.26 -27.84 -4.31
C PHE A 483 -5.62 -28.90 -5.21
N VAL A 484 -5.10 -29.98 -4.62
CA VAL A 484 -4.47 -31.05 -5.41
C VAL A 484 -5.49 -31.84 -6.22
N GLU A 485 -6.71 -31.99 -5.71
CA GLU A 485 -7.81 -32.57 -6.48
C GLU A 485 -8.15 -31.73 -7.72
N LEU A 486 -8.04 -30.40 -7.63
CA LEU A 486 -8.29 -29.47 -8.72
C LEU A 486 -7.15 -29.42 -9.75
N LEU A 487 -5.90 -29.37 -9.27
CA LEU A 487 -4.68 -29.19 -10.08
C LEU A 487 -4.15 -30.50 -10.69
N PHE A 488 -5.00 -31.53 -10.76
CA PHE A 488 -4.59 -32.90 -11.09
C PHE A 488 -3.99 -33.05 -12.51
N ASP A 489 -4.37 -32.16 -13.44
CA ASP A 489 -4.00 -32.23 -14.85
C ASP A 489 -2.99 -31.15 -15.30
N THR A 490 -2.55 -30.26 -14.41
CA THR A 490 -1.61 -29.16 -14.73
C THR A 490 -0.14 -29.54 -14.51
N ASN A 491 0.77 -28.70 -15.03
CA ASN A 491 2.22 -28.86 -14.85
C ASN A 491 2.58 -28.92 -13.35
N GLU A 492 3.32 -29.95 -12.95
CA GLU A 492 3.65 -30.26 -11.55
C GLU A 492 4.38 -29.10 -10.84
N THR A 493 5.26 -28.40 -11.56
CA THR A 493 6.00 -27.25 -11.01
C THR A 493 5.08 -26.10 -10.65
N LEU A 494 4.09 -25.83 -11.52
CA LEU A 494 3.11 -24.76 -11.30
C LEU A 494 2.17 -25.10 -10.16
N SER A 495 1.67 -26.35 -10.12
CA SER A 495 0.81 -26.81 -9.03
C SER A 495 1.51 -26.69 -7.68
N PHE A 496 2.80 -27.03 -7.62
CA PHE A 496 3.62 -26.88 -6.44
C PHE A 496 3.78 -25.41 -6.02
N GLU A 497 4.13 -24.52 -6.94
CA GLU A 497 4.31 -23.09 -6.63
C GLU A 497 2.99 -22.43 -6.18
N ILE A 498 1.86 -22.76 -6.80
CA ILE A 498 0.53 -22.26 -6.37
C ILE A 498 0.25 -22.67 -4.92
N ILE A 499 0.47 -23.95 -4.58
CA ILE A 499 0.24 -24.46 -3.24
C ILE A 499 1.18 -23.80 -2.23
N LEU A 500 2.45 -23.59 -2.58
CA LEU A 500 3.37 -22.82 -1.73
C LEU A 500 2.85 -21.41 -1.52
N SER A 501 2.48 -20.68 -2.57
CA SER A 501 1.92 -19.33 -2.45
C SER A 501 0.70 -19.28 -1.53
N ILE A 502 -0.17 -20.30 -1.58
CA ILE A 502 -1.35 -20.37 -0.70
C ILE A 502 -0.93 -20.57 0.76
N LEU A 503 -0.04 -21.52 1.04
CA LEU A 503 0.43 -21.83 2.40
C LEU A 503 1.21 -20.67 3.03
N PHE A 504 2.01 -19.96 2.25
CA PHE A 504 2.85 -18.89 2.79
C PHE A 504 2.11 -17.58 2.97
N ASN A 505 1.01 -17.35 2.25
CA ASN A 505 0.25 -16.10 2.34
C ASN A 505 -1.03 -16.26 3.17
N TRP A 506 -1.96 -17.12 2.72
CA TRP A 506 -3.23 -17.31 3.44
C TRP A 506 -3.07 -18.08 4.76
N TYR A 507 -1.98 -18.86 4.91
CA TYR A 507 -1.68 -19.61 6.14
C TYR A 507 -0.46 -19.08 6.92
N GLN A 508 -0.04 -17.83 6.72
CA GLN A 508 1.19 -17.28 7.30
C GLN A 508 1.32 -17.41 8.83
N HIS A 509 0.25 -17.14 9.59
CA HIS A 509 0.25 -17.19 11.07
C HIS A 509 -0.27 -18.50 11.66
N TYR A 510 -0.60 -19.49 10.83
CA TYR A 510 -1.09 -20.80 11.29
C TYR A 510 -0.04 -21.60 12.05
N TRP A 511 1.22 -21.29 11.78
CA TRP A 511 2.36 -22.06 12.25
C TRP A 511 3.02 -21.46 13.50
N ASP A 512 2.65 -20.23 13.90
CA ASP A 512 3.25 -19.53 15.04
C ASP A 512 3.15 -20.37 16.34
N GLU A 513 2.04 -21.10 16.54
CA GLU A 513 1.77 -21.90 17.75
C GLU A 513 1.47 -23.38 17.45
N PHE A 514 1.97 -23.91 16.33
CA PHE A 514 1.70 -25.29 15.90
C PHE A 514 2.05 -26.32 17.00
N PRO A 515 1.23 -27.36 17.26
CA PRO A 515 0.00 -27.77 16.57
C PRO A 515 -1.30 -27.11 17.10
N ASN A 516 -1.19 -26.16 18.02
CA ASN A 516 -2.35 -25.50 18.59
C ASN A 516 -2.87 -24.39 17.65
N PRO A 517 -4.17 -24.04 17.74
CA PRO A 517 -4.72 -22.91 17.00
C PRO A 517 -4.03 -21.61 17.41
N SER A 518 -3.57 -20.84 16.41
CA SER A 518 -2.87 -19.57 16.62
C SER A 518 -3.74 -18.56 17.37
N THR A 519 -3.28 -18.11 18.54
CA THR A 519 -3.96 -17.09 19.37
C THR A 519 -4.20 -15.80 18.60
N LYS A 520 -3.26 -15.38 17.74
CA LYS A 520 -3.43 -14.20 16.88
C LYS A 520 -4.68 -14.31 16.00
N ILE A 521 -4.81 -15.42 15.28
CA ILE A 521 -5.95 -15.66 14.39
C ILE A 521 -7.25 -15.75 15.20
N MET A 522 -7.22 -16.41 16.36
CA MET A 522 -8.39 -16.50 17.22
C MET A 522 -8.85 -15.12 17.72
N ASN A 523 -7.92 -14.24 18.09
CA ASN A 523 -8.21 -12.88 18.53
C ASN A 523 -8.77 -12.02 17.40
N VAL A 524 -8.22 -12.12 16.19
CA VAL A 524 -8.78 -11.43 15.01
C VAL A 524 -10.25 -11.79 14.81
N ILE A 525 -10.56 -13.09 14.84
CA ILE A 525 -11.93 -13.58 14.65
C ILE A 525 -12.82 -13.16 15.83
N SER A 526 -12.29 -13.13 17.05
CA SER A 526 -13.05 -12.70 18.24
C SER A 526 -13.48 -11.25 18.13
N VAL A 527 -12.54 -10.35 17.82
CA VAL A 527 -12.78 -8.92 17.75
C VAL A 527 -13.73 -8.59 16.59
N LEU A 528 -13.57 -9.26 15.44
CA LEU A 528 -14.51 -9.09 14.32
C LEU A 528 -15.94 -9.51 14.68
N LEU A 529 -16.10 -10.69 15.31
CA LEU A 529 -17.43 -11.18 15.66
C LEU A 529 -18.08 -10.32 16.75
N GLU A 530 -17.31 -9.89 17.74
CA GLU A 530 -17.78 -8.97 18.79
C GLU A 530 -18.23 -7.62 18.22
N TYR A 531 -17.50 -7.07 17.24
CA TYR A 531 -17.86 -5.82 16.59
C TYR A 531 -19.15 -5.94 15.74
N TRP A 532 -19.26 -7.00 14.94
CA TRP A 532 -20.37 -7.18 13.99
C TRP A 532 -21.65 -7.76 14.62
N ASP A 533 -21.53 -8.64 15.61
CA ASP A 533 -22.69 -9.20 16.33
C ASP A 533 -22.32 -9.58 17.78
N ASN A 534 -22.32 -8.57 18.65
CA ASN A 534 -22.04 -8.75 20.08
C ASN A 534 -23.06 -9.66 20.79
N GLU A 535 -24.32 -9.70 20.33
CA GLU A 535 -25.35 -10.56 20.91
C GLU A 535 -25.02 -12.03 20.67
N LEU A 536 -24.70 -12.39 19.42
CA LEU A 536 -24.27 -13.74 19.07
C LEU A 536 -22.97 -14.12 19.77
N TYR A 537 -21.99 -13.21 19.82
CA TYR A 537 -20.71 -13.45 20.51
C TYR A 537 -20.93 -13.72 22.01
N SER A 538 -21.72 -12.89 22.68
CA SER A 538 -22.06 -13.06 24.11
C SER A 538 -22.83 -14.35 24.38
N HIS A 539 -23.75 -14.72 23.48
CA HIS A 539 -24.48 -16.00 23.56
C HIS A 539 -23.52 -17.18 23.52
N LEU A 540 -22.63 -17.24 22.52
CA LEU A 540 -21.64 -18.32 22.39
C LEU A 540 -20.70 -18.41 23.59
N LEU A 541 -20.27 -17.27 24.13
CA LEU A 541 -19.45 -17.21 25.35
C LEU A 541 -20.20 -17.75 26.58
N SER A 542 -21.49 -17.43 26.73
CA SER A 542 -22.30 -17.89 27.87
C SER A 542 -22.42 -19.42 27.95
N TYR A 543 -22.40 -20.09 26.79
CA TYR A 543 -22.42 -21.55 26.68
C TYR A 543 -21.02 -22.18 26.62
N ASN A 544 -19.96 -21.41 26.91
CA ASN A 544 -18.56 -21.86 26.92
C ASN A 544 -18.10 -22.47 25.58
N ILE A 545 -18.62 -21.94 24.47
CA ILE A 545 -18.21 -22.31 23.12
C ILE A 545 -17.02 -21.44 22.74
N LYS A 546 -15.88 -22.07 22.49
CA LYS A 546 -14.66 -21.36 22.12
C LYS A 546 -14.61 -21.14 20.61
N ILE A 547 -13.87 -20.11 20.19
CA ILE A 547 -13.60 -19.80 18.77
C ILE A 547 -12.98 -20.99 18.04
N GLN A 548 -12.16 -21.76 18.75
CA GLN A 548 -11.55 -22.99 18.26
C GLN A 548 -12.58 -24.06 17.86
N ASP A 549 -13.76 -24.07 18.48
CA ASP A 549 -14.77 -25.12 18.25
C ASP A 549 -15.56 -24.90 16.95
N TYR A 550 -15.63 -23.67 16.45
CA TYR A 550 -16.32 -23.34 15.21
C TYR A 550 -15.34 -22.82 14.15
N ALA A 551 -14.70 -21.68 14.38
CA ALA A 551 -13.92 -20.98 13.37
C ALA A 551 -12.73 -21.80 12.87
N TRP A 552 -11.96 -22.36 13.81
CA TRP A 552 -10.77 -23.15 13.47
C TRP A 552 -11.12 -24.39 12.65
N THR A 553 -12.27 -25.01 12.91
CA THR A 553 -12.72 -26.21 12.18
C THR A 553 -12.97 -25.92 10.70
N MET A 554 -13.41 -24.70 10.36
CA MET A 554 -13.64 -24.29 8.98
C MET A 554 -12.32 -24.00 8.26
N ILE A 555 -11.45 -23.20 8.88
CA ILE A 555 -10.26 -22.71 8.19
C ILE A 555 -9.18 -23.79 8.06
N LYS A 556 -9.10 -24.72 9.02
CA LYS A 556 -8.18 -25.87 8.96
C LYS A 556 -8.38 -26.73 7.70
N CYS A 557 -9.58 -26.75 7.13
CA CYS A 557 -9.89 -27.50 5.91
C CYS A 557 -10.16 -26.58 4.72
N SER A 558 -9.74 -25.32 4.78
CA SER A 558 -9.92 -24.35 3.68
C SER A 558 -11.38 -24.21 3.25
N PHE A 559 -12.34 -24.37 4.18
CA PHE A 559 -13.80 -24.43 3.94
C PHE A 559 -14.32 -25.61 3.09
N ALA A 560 -13.45 -26.50 2.62
CA ALA A 560 -13.83 -27.58 1.70
C ALA A 560 -14.78 -28.63 2.30
N ARG A 561 -14.88 -28.68 3.63
CA ARG A 561 -15.82 -29.59 4.32
C ARG A 561 -17.24 -29.02 4.42
N ILE A 562 -17.38 -27.70 4.32
CA ILE A 562 -18.62 -26.96 4.56
C ILE A 562 -19.29 -26.60 3.23
N LEU A 563 -18.47 -26.27 2.23
CA LEU A 563 -18.91 -25.83 0.92
C LEU A 563 -19.01 -27.01 -0.07
N THR A 564 -19.89 -26.88 -1.05
CA THR A 564 -19.87 -27.75 -2.22
C THR A 564 -18.68 -27.39 -3.11
N ARG A 565 -18.34 -28.25 -4.09
CA ARG A 565 -17.21 -28.00 -5.00
C ARG A 565 -17.36 -26.69 -5.78
N GLU A 566 -18.56 -26.37 -6.24
CA GLU A 566 -18.83 -25.17 -7.04
C GLU A 566 -18.70 -23.91 -6.18
N ASP A 567 -19.34 -23.89 -5.01
CA ASP A 567 -19.26 -22.76 -4.06
C ASP A 567 -17.83 -22.53 -3.55
N TRP A 568 -17.08 -23.61 -3.33
CA TRP A 568 -15.69 -23.53 -2.91
C TRP A 568 -14.80 -22.88 -3.99
N LEU A 569 -15.08 -23.15 -5.27
CA LEU A 569 -14.36 -22.52 -6.37
C LEU A 569 -14.67 -21.04 -6.47
N GLU A 570 -15.94 -20.64 -6.31
CA GLU A 570 -16.35 -19.23 -6.29
C GLU A 570 -15.63 -18.47 -5.16
N LEU A 571 -15.56 -19.04 -3.95
CA LEU A 571 -14.81 -18.46 -2.83
C LEU A 571 -13.32 -18.26 -3.17
N TRP A 572 -12.66 -19.29 -3.69
CA TRP A 572 -11.22 -19.21 -3.97
C TRP A 572 -10.88 -18.34 -5.18
N ASP A 573 -11.80 -18.20 -6.14
CA ASP A 573 -11.67 -17.22 -7.23
C ASP A 573 -11.64 -15.80 -6.67
N HIS A 574 -12.54 -15.49 -5.72
CA HIS A 574 -12.52 -14.20 -5.01
C HIS A 574 -11.28 -14.02 -4.13
N LEU A 575 -10.87 -15.04 -3.37
CA LEU A 575 -9.69 -14.95 -2.50
C LEU A 575 -8.41 -14.68 -3.31
N LEU A 576 -8.23 -15.36 -4.44
CA LEU A 576 -7.05 -15.18 -5.28
C LEU A 576 -7.11 -13.87 -6.08
N SER A 577 -8.29 -13.44 -6.53
CA SER A 577 -8.47 -12.20 -7.30
C SER A 577 -8.37 -10.93 -6.46
N ASN A 578 -8.73 -10.97 -5.17
CA ASN A 578 -8.68 -9.81 -4.27
C ASN A 578 -7.27 -9.56 -3.70
N GLU A 579 -6.31 -10.47 -3.94
CA GLU A 579 -4.89 -10.41 -3.54
C GLU A 579 -4.60 -10.23 -2.03
N GLU A 580 -5.63 -10.24 -1.18
CA GLU A 580 -5.49 -10.05 0.26
C GLU A 580 -5.80 -11.32 1.11
N PRO A 581 -4.85 -11.80 1.93
CA PRO A 581 -5.07 -12.91 2.85
C PRO A 581 -6.15 -12.64 3.91
N SER A 582 -6.43 -11.37 4.22
CA SER A 582 -7.38 -10.91 5.24
C SER A 582 -8.83 -11.29 4.92
N PHE A 583 -9.19 -11.36 3.63
CA PHE A 583 -10.56 -11.57 3.16
C PHE A 583 -11.18 -12.88 3.66
N MET A 584 -10.35 -13.90 3.86
CA MET A 584 -10.78 -15.21 4.38
C MET A 584 -11.51 -15.10 5.72
N TYR A 585 -11.11 -14.16 6.58
CA TYR A 585 -11.73 -13.95 7.88
C TYR A 585 -13.06 -13.20 7.78
N PHE A 586 -13.20 -12.26 6.84
CA PHE A 586 -14.48 -11.62 6.56
C PHE A 586 -15.51 -12.61 6.01
N PHE A 587 -15.08 -13.52 5.13
CA PHE A 587 -15.93 -14.60 4.64
C PHE A 587 -16.43 -15.50 5.79
N LEU A 588 -15.54 -15.89 6.70
CA LEU A 588 -15.89 -16.68 7.89
C LEU A 588 -16.98 -15.99 8.73
N ILE A 589 -16.82 -14.69 8.99
CA ILE A 589 -17.79 -13.92 9.77
C ILE A 589 -19.12 -13.78 9.02
N ALA A 590 -19.09 -13.49 7.72
CA ALA A 590 -20.30 -13.43 6.90
C ALA A 590 -21.08 -14.75 6.93
N TYR A 591 -20.38 -15.89 6.88
CA TYR A 591 -20.98 -17.22 6.97
C TYR A 591 -21.66 -17.44 8.34
N ILE A 592 -21.02 -17.01 9.43
CA ILE A 592 -21.59 -17.07 10.79
C ILE A 592 -22.82 -16.17 10.93
N LEU A 593 -22.77 -14.95 10.38
CA LEU A 593 -23.88 -13.99 10.42
C LEU A 593 -25.10 -14.47 9.64
N ILE A 594 -24.93 -15.16 8.52
CA ILE A 594 -26.06 -15.78 7.81
C ILE A 594 -26.68 -16.93 8.65
N ALA A 595 -25.86 -17.65 9.42
CA ALA A 595 -26.33 -18.71 10.31
C ALA A 595 -26.84 -18.20 11.67
N ARG A 596 -26.90 -16.88 11.89
CA ARG A 596 -27.19 -16.23 13.18
C ARG A 596 -28.41 -16.81 13.90
N ASP A 597 -29.56 -16.82 13.24
CA ASP A 597 -30.82 -17.22 13.88
C ASP A 597 -30.79 -18.69 14.34
N VAL A 598 -30.10 -19.54 13.58
CA VAL A 598 -29.92 -20.95 13.93
C VAL A 598 -28.98 -21.09 15.12
N LEU A 599 -27.88 -20.32 15.15
CA LEU A 599 -26.88 -20.37 16.21
C LEU A 599 -27.41 -19.84 17.56
N LEU A 600 -28.23 -18.78 17.55
CA LEU A 600 -28.91 -18.28 18.75
C LEU A 600 -29.88 -19.32 19.35
N GLY A 601 -30.44 -20.21 18.51
CA GLY A 601 -31.28 -21.32 18.96
C GLY A 601 -30.51 -22.50 19.58
N MET A 602 -29.18 -22.58 19.39
CA MET A 602 -28.37 -23.68 19.91
C MET A 602 -27.89 -23.39 21.34
N THR A 603 -28.04 -24.38 22.23
CA THR A 603 -27.69 -24.25 23.66
C THR A 603 -26.59 -25.22 24.10
N SER A 604 -26.08 -26.05 23.18
CA SER A 604 -25.04 -27.04 23.48
C SER A 604 -23.83 -26.90 22.56
N LYS A 605 -22.63 -26.95 23.15
CA LYS A 605 -21.34 -26.96 22.43
C LYS A 605 -21.29 -28.03 21.33
N ARG A 606 -21.88 -29.21 21.58
CA ARG A 606 -21.89 -30.30 20.61
C ARG A 606 -22.68 -29.95 19.35
N GLN A 607 -23.85 -29.33 19.50
CA GLN A 607 -24.71 -28.92 18.38
C GLN A 607 -23.97 -27.93 17.48
N VAL A 608 -23.30 -26.95 18.07
CA VAL A 608 -22.52 -25.95 17.32
C VAL A 608 -21.34 -26.59 16.60
N SER A 609 -20.59 -27.51 17.24
CA SER A 609 -19.50 -28.23 16.57
C SER A 609 -20.00 -29.14 15.43
N GLU A 610 -21.19 -29.74 15.58
CA GLU A 610 -21.80 -30.59 14.54
C GLU A 610 -22.29 -29.73 13.36
N PHE A 611 -22.76 -28.51 13.62
CA PHE A 611 -23.19 -27.57 12.59
C PHE A 611 -22.05 -27.16 11.65
N PHE A 612 -20.87 -26.86 12.19
CA PHE A 612 -19.70 -26.44 11.40
C PHE A 612 -18.89 -27.60 10.82
N THR A 613 -19.23 -28.85 11.17
CA THR A 613 -18.61 -30.04 10.57
C THR A 613 -19.45 -30.67 9.46
N ARG A 614 -20.64 -30.17 9.17
CA ARG A 614 -21.51 -30.63 8.07
C ARG A 614 -21.66 -29.53 7.03
N ALA A 615 -21.89 -29.95 5.78
CA ALA A 615 -22.24 -29.01 4.71
C ALA A 615 -23.67 -28.50 4.94
N ASN A 616 -23.83 -27.19 5.01
CA ASN A 616 -25.12 -26.53 5.19
C ASN A 616 -25.54 -25.87 3.87
N ILE A 617 -26.86 -25.75 3.65
CA ILE A 617 -27.41 -25.11 2.47
C ILE A 617 -27.33 -23.60 2.69
N VAL A 618 -26.34 -22.95 2.06
CA VAL A 618 -26.12 -21.51 2.14
C VAL A 618 -25.93 -20.96 0.74
N ASN A 619 -26.52 -19.80 0.43
CA ASN A 619 -26.27 -19.11 -0.83
C ASN A 619 -24.92 -18.38 -0.75
N ILE A 620 -23.91 -18.90 -1.45
CA ILE A 620 -22.53 -18.42 -1.39
C ILE A 620 -22.39 -16.99 -1.92
N SER A 621 -23.10 -16.62 -2.99
CA SER A 621 -23.02 -15.27 -3.57
C SER A 621 -23.52 -14.22 -2.58
N LYS A 622 -24.53 -14.56 -1.76
CA LYS A 622 -24.97 -13.69 -0.65
C LYS A 622 -23.92 -13.60 0.47
N VAL A 623 -23.23 -14.70 0.79
CA VAL A 623 -22.12 -14.68 1.77
C VAL A 623 -21.01 -13.77 1.27
N LEU A 624 -20.67 -13.85 -0.02
CA LEU A 624 -19.62 -13.05 -0.65
C LEU A 624 -19.99 -11.57 -0.74
N GLU A 625 -21.24 -11.25 -1.08
CA GLU A 625 -21.76 -9.87 -1.06
C GLU A 625 -21.63 -9.28 0.35
N ILE A 626 -22.03 -10.04 1.37
CA ILE A 626 -21.88 -9.63 2.76
C ILE A 626 -20.41 -9.52 3.14
N SER A 627 -19.53 -10.46 2.75
CA SER A 627 -18.12 -10.40 3.12
C SER A 627 -17.40 -9.18 2.52
N HIS A 628 -17.69 -8.83 1.27
CA HIS A 628 -17.20 -7.60 0.64
C HIS A 628 -17.75 -6.35 1.33
N LYS A 629 -19.01 -6.39 1.77
CA LYS A 629 -19.61 -5.32 2.56
C LYS A 629 -18.92 -5.17 3.92
N LEU A 630 -18.69 -6.28 4.63
CA LEU A 630 -18.00 -6.29 5.92
C LEU A 630 -16.58 -5.74 5.77
N GLU A 631 -15.81 -6.18 4.77
CA GLU A 631 -14.46 -5.66 4.51
C GLU A 631 -14.47 -4.14 4.28
N LYS A 632 -15.49 -3.62 3.60
CA LYS A 632 -15.62 -2.20 3.31
C LYS A 632 -16.03 -1.36 4.51
N GLU A 633 -16.89 -1.89 5.36
CA GLU A 633 -17.46 -1.17 6.50
C GLU A 633 -16.68 -1.38 7.80
N THR A 634 -15.82 -2.41 7.89
CA THR A 634 -15.03 -2.64 9.11
C THR A 634 -13.96 -1.56 9.25
N PRO A 635 -13.87 -0.88 10.42
CA PRO A 635 -12.83 0.10 10.67
C PRO A 635 -11.45 -0.51 10.60
N LEU A 636 -10.49 0.26 10.11
CA LEU A 636 -9.13 -0.23 9.90
C LEU A 636 -8.44 -0.60 11.21
N SER A 637 -8.75 0.05 12.35
CA SER A 637 -8.18 -0.33 13.65
C SER A 637 -8.51 -1.76 14.10
N ILE A 638 -9.64 -2.31 13.64
CA ILE A 638 -10.12 -3.66 13.94
C ILE A 638 -9.80 -4.63 12.79
N SER A 639 -9.41 -4.09 11.63
CA SER A 639 -9.23 -4.87 10.42
C SER A 639 -8.11 -5.89 10.57
N PRO A 640 -8.32 -7.15 10.12
CA PRO A 640 -7.32 -8.21 10.13
C PRO A 640 -6.05 -7.86 9.33
N LYS A 641 -6.12 -6.85 8.45
CA LYS A 641 -5.02 -6.43 7.57
C LYS A 641 -3.74 -6.12 8.37
N PHE A 642 -3.85 -5.50 9.55
CA PHE A 642 -2.69 -5.15 10.39
C PHE A 642 -2.06 -6.34 11.11
N ASP A 643 -2.86 -7.33 11.48
CA ASP A 643 -2.39 -8.48 12.27
C ASP A 643 -1.85 -9.60 11.39
N ILE A 644 -2.43 -9.78 10.20
CA ILE A 644 -2.09 -10.87 9.28
C ILE A 644 -1.03 -10.42 8.26
N GLY A 645 -1.13 -9.22 7.69
CA GLY A 645 -0.21 -8.76 6.65
C GLY A 645 -0.57 -9.24 5.24
N ARG A 646 0.07 -8.62 4.24
CA ARG A 646 -0.24 -8.79 2.80
C ARG A 646 0.34 -10.05 2.18
N TYR A 647 -0.16 -10.35 0.98
CA TYR A 647 0.43 -11.34 0.08
C TYR A 647 1.87 -10.98 -0.27
N LYS A 648 2.76 -11.98 -0.26
CA LYS A 648 4.16 -11.92 -0.67
C LYS A 648 4.39 -12.92 -1.80
N PRO A 649 4.92 -12.49 -2.96
CA PRO A 649 5.22 -13.41 -4.04
C PRO A 649 6.43 -14.29 -3.71
N LEU A 650 6.54 -15.40 -4.43
CA LEU A 650 7.69 -16.30 -4.34
C LEU A 650 8.90 -15.66 -5.05
N SER A 651 10.08 -15.72 -4.42
CA SER A 651 11.29 -15.14 -5.00
C SER A 651 11.69 -15.83 -6.32
N LYS A 652 11.90 -15.03 -7.38
CA LYS A 652 12.24 -15.50 -8.73
C LYS A 652 13.70 -15.90 -8.91
N TYR A 653 14.61 -15.30 -8.14
CA TYR A 653 16.05 -15.45 -8.30
C TYR A 653 16.67 -16.13 -7.08
N GLY A 654 16.79 -17.46 -7.13
CA GLY A 654 17.41 -18.25 -6.07
C GLY A 654 17.50 -19.73 -6.43
N LYS A 655 18.55 -20.42 -5.94
CA LYS A 655 18.66 -21.89 -5.99
C LYS A 655 17.64 -22.59 -5.09
N GLU A 656 17.06 -21.86 -4.15
CA GLU A 656 16.07 -22.34 -3.17
C GLU A 656 14.87 -21.40 -3.19
N TYR A 657 13.67 -21.94 -2.95
CA TYR A 657 12.50 -21.12 -2.61
C TYR A 657 12.74 -20.49 -1.24
N LYS A 658 13.37 -19.30 -1.22
CA LYS A 658 13.54 -18.52 0.00
C LYS A 658 12.32 -17.66 0.21
N LEU A 659 11.68 -17.88 1.35
CA LEU A 659 10.59 -17.06 1.86
C LEU A 659 11.05 -16.52 3.21
N ASP A 660 10.95 -15.21 3.36
CA ASP A 660 11.22 -14.52 4.62
C ASP A 660 10.12 -14.90 5.61
N TYR A 661 10.31 -16.04 6.26
CA TYR A 661 9.46 -16.47 7.34
C TYR A 661 9.57 -15.47 8.49
N ASN A 662 8.42 -15.11 9.07
CA ASN A 662 8.29 -14.17 10.17
C ASN A 662 9.34 -14.42 11.26
N ALA A 663 9.92 -13.32 11.76
CA ALA A 663 10.85 -13.28 12.88
C ALA A 663 10.30 -13.96 14.17
N SER A 664 9.01 -14.31 14.22
CA SER A 664 8.36 -15.08 15.28
C SER A 664 8.93 -16.49 15.44
N LEU A 665 9.26 -17.22 14.36
CA LEU A 665 9.89 -18.54 14.49
C LEU A 665 11.31 -18.46 15.05
N THR A 666 12.08 -17.43 14.67
CA THR A 666 13.39 -17.16 15.28
C THR A 666 13.27 -16.75 16.76
N TYR A 667 12.21 -16.02 17.13
CA TYR A 667 11.96 -15.63 18.52
C TYR A 667 11.56 -16.82 19.40
N HIS A 668 10.67 -17.70 18.93
CA HIS A 668 10.32 -18.93 19.65
C HIS A 668 11.49 -19.90 19.75
N ARG A 669 12.36 -19.95 18.73
CA ARG A 669 13.63 -20.70 18.77
C ARG A 669 14.53 -20.19 19.89
N ASN A 670 14.76 -18.87 19.95
CA ASN A 670 15.59 -18.29 21.00
C ASN A 670 15.00 -18.58 22.38
N GLN A 671 13.68 -18.45 22.59
CA GLN A 671 13.08 -18.80 23.88
C GLN A 671 13.16 -20.29 24.22
N GLN A 672 12.97 -21.21 23.27
CA GLN A 672 13.08 -22.64 23.55
C GLN A 672 14.52 -23.07 23.83
N ASP A 673 15.49 -22.49 23.11
CA ASP A 673 16.92 -22.69 23.36
C ASP A 673 17.30 -22.10 24.74
N ASP A 674 16.83 -20.89 25.08
CA ASP A 674 17.03 -20.24 26.38
C ASP A 674 16.42 -21.06 27.54
N ILE A 675 15.20 -21.59 27.37
CA ILE A 675 14.54 -22.46 28.37
C ILE A 675 15.30 -23.77 28.53
N ARG A 676 15.78 -24.36 27.42
CA ARG A 676 16.55 -25.60 27.44
C ARG A 676 17.90 -25.41 28.15
N ASP A 677 18.58 -24.32 27.86
CA ASP A 677 19.85 -23.97 28.51
C ASP A 677 19.64 -23.69 30.00
N TRP A 678 18.55 -23.01 30.36
CA TRP A 678 18.16 -22.81 31.76
C TRP A 678 17.89 -24.15 32.48
N ILE A 679 17.17 -25.09 31.87
CA ILE A 679 16.93 -26.44 32.44
C ILE A 679 18.26 -27.18 32.64
N LEU A 680 19.17 -27.13 31.67
CA LEU A 680 20.49 -27.76 31.76
C LEU A 680 21.35 -27.15 32.89
N GLU A 681 21.27 -25.84 33.12
CA GLU A 681 21.92 -25.20 34.27
C GLU A 681 21.31 -25.65 35.60
N GLN A 682 19.98 -25.73 35.70
CA GLN A 682 19.31 -26.25 36.90
C GLN A 682 19.68 -27.71 37.17
N GLU A 683 19.76 -28.57 36.15
CA GLU A 683 20.20 -29.95 36.30
C GLU A 683 21.66 -30.05 36.76
N LYS A 684 22.57 -29.24 36.20
CA LYS A 684 23.97 -29.15 36.65
C LYS A 684 24.07 -28.72 38.11
N GLU A 685 23.29 -27.73 38.53
CA GLU A 685 23.24 -27.31 39.94
C GLU A 685 22.73 -28.43 40.86
N ILE A 686 21.67 -29.14 40.46
CA ILE A 686 21.13 -30.26 41.24
C ILE A 686 22.16 -31.39 41.35
N ILE A 687 22.87 -31.71 40.27
CA ILE A 687 23.95 -32.70 40.27
C ILE A 687 25.09 -32.25 41.19
N LYS A 688 25.50 -30.97 41.12
CA LYS A 688 26.53 -30.40 41.99
C LYS A 688 26.14 -30.49 43.48
N LYS A 689 24.91 -30.10 43.82
CA LYS A 689 24.35 -30.22 45.18
C LYS A 689 24.26 -31.68 45.65
N ARG A 690 23.96 -32.63 44.75
CA ARG A 690 24.00 -34.08 45.07
C ARG A 690 25.41 -34.60 45.29
N THR A 691 26.40 -34.16 44.50
CA THR A 691 27.80 -34.54 44.72
C THR A 691 28.37 -33.95 46.01
N GLU A 692 28.05 -32.69 46.32
CA GLU A 692 28.43 -32.02 47.57
C GLU A 692 27.71 -32.64 48.79
N GLY A 693 26.42 -32.96 48.65
CA GLY A 693 25.65 -33.68 49.67
C GLY A 693 26.12 -35.11 49.90
N SER A 694 26.59 -35.81 48.87
CA SER A 694 27.18 -37.15 49.00
C SER A 694 28.54 -37.13 49.72
N GLY A 695 29.25 -36.01 49.69
CA GLY A 695 30.50 -35.79 50.44
C GLY A 695 30.27 -35.60 51.95
N ILE A 696 29.09 -35.11 52.34
CA ILE A 696 28.73 -34.88 53.74
C ILE A 696 28.23 -36.17 54.42
N VAL A 697 27.63 -37.11 53.67
CA VAL A 697 27.14 -38.39 54.23
C VAL A 697 28.29 -39.39 54.52
N ARG A 698 29.50 -39.18 53.97
CA ARG A 698 30.67 -40.06 54.25
C ARG A 698 31.45 -39.74 55.54
N ARG A 699 31.05 -38.75 56.35
CA ARG A 699 31.77 -38.37 57.59
C ARG A 699 31.05 -38.67 58.92
N LEU A 700 29.90 -39.35 58.92
CA LEU A 700 29.11 -39.58 60.15
C LEU A 700 28.95 -41.05 60.56
N PHE A 701 29.92 -41.91 60.24
CA PHE A 701 30.09 -43.18 60.97
C PHE A 701 31.53 -43.27 61.50
N PRO A 702 31.76 -43.03 62.80
CA PRO A 702 32.98 -43.44 63.46
C PRO A 702 32.99 -44.98 63.51
N SER A 703 34.13 -45.54 63.17
CA SER A 703 34.48 -46.95 63.39
C SER A 703 34.19 -47.36 64.84
N LYS A 704 33.54 -48.51 65.02
CA LYS A 704 34.00 -49.43 66.08
C LYS A 704 35.44 -49.80 65.70
N VAL A 705 36.44 -49.65 66.57
CA VAL A 705 36.41 -49.51 68.03
C VAL A 705 36.95 -48.15 68.47
#